data_AF-A0A9W5EVM2-F1
#
_entry.id   AF-A0A9W5EVM2-F1
#
_cell.length_a   1.000
_cell.length_b   1.000
_cell.length_c   1.000
_cell.angle_alpha   90.00
_cell.angle_beta   90.00
_cell.angle_gamma   90.00
#
_symmetry.space_group_name_H-M   'P 1'
#
loop_
_entity.id
_entity.type
_entity.pdbx_description
1 polymer ?
#
loop_
_entity_poly.entity_id
_entity_poly.type
_entity_poly.pdbx_seq_one_letter_code
_entity_poly.pdbx_strand_id
1 'polypeptide(L)'
;MINGYLFYIYNIFQIFAKKEFIGWGRKRSGMIAVKLANKFNTKFTLLEDGFIRSVGLGVDGARLLSVVEDDIGIYYDATRPSRLEMILSNYKFSDELLQDARWCMDYIITHNISKYNNAPNITQELVEKYELNRGKNILIIAQTSGDASLVYSFSDKFSTNEIMSLAIDENPGANILLKIHPDALSGKKKSDIDISNLPPQIKIITQDINPISLLKHIDKVYTKSSGMGFEALMCGCECVCFGVPFYAGWGLSDDRVKTPNRRNKKLAIEQLFAGAYLIYAKYIDPYAGQKTTLKRLLPQINAIKNARLNQSDKVKFLFGFSIWKRKFILPFLGKNLNFISTFSKDPLKIALKKGLDSNSLVYIWGKKEYPKLQKWCDENGVLITRVEDGFIRSVGLGSDLTRPYSLVFDDLGIYFDTRFESRLEHILNYHKFSQYELEFAKELREILIKSKISKYNDDKDGIIASQNGKKIALVIGQVEDDASVKIGADGMKNIELIKQARLNSPKAHIIYKPHPDVLSGNRIGKVDEKEALKYCDEIVAGVSMPVLLDLADEIHTMTSTSGLEAILRGKKVVCYGRPFWAGWGLSDDKKSLPRRYRNLSIDELIAGAYMLYPRYIHPSNLEPCGASDLVLALQKQKQELQKPINAFFHKINSLYARIGQKILYVVLFVVKR
;
A
#
# COMPACT_ATOMS: atom_id res chain seq x y z
N MET A 1 6.55 16.38 -19.63
CA MET A 1 7.42 17.34 -20.34
C MET A 1 7.08 18.75 -19.87
N ILE A 2 7.83 19.28 -18.91
CA ILE A 2 7.81 20.72 -18.61
C ILE A 2 9.03 21.29 -19.35
N ASN A 3 8.76 22.31 -20.14
CA ASN A 3 9.64 22.92 -21.14
C ASN A 3 11.07 23.16 -20.65
N GLY A 4 12.05 22.69 -21.43
CA GLY A 4 13.48 22.96 -21.23
C GLY A 4 13.85 24.45 -21.21
N TYR A 5 12.93 25.36 -21.55
CA TYR A 5 13.12 26.80 -21.47
C TYR A 5 13.15 27.36 -20.04
N LEU A 6 12.38 26.79 -19.11
CA LEU A 6 12.42 27.20 -17.69
C LEU A 6 13.79 26.90 -17.04
N PHE A 7 14.50 25.88 -17.54
CA PHE A 7 15.85 25.51 -17.08
C PHE A 7 16.91 26.56 -17.42
N TYR A 8 16.87 27.12 -18.64
CA TYR A 8 17.80 28.18 -19.04
C TYR A 8 17.49 29.49 -18.34
N ILE A 9 16.20 29.83 -18.16
CA ILE A 9 15.77 31.03 -17.43
C ILE A 9 16.17 30.94 -15.95
N TYR A 10 15.98 29.79 -15.29
CA TYR A 10 16.42 29.57 -13.91
C TYR A 10 17.92 29.81 -13.76
N ASN A 11 18.74 29.21 -14.64
CA ASN A 11 20.20 29.36 -14.59
C ASN A 11 20.68 30.79 -14.92
N ILE A 12 20.02 31.51 -15.82
CA ILE A 12 20.31 32.93 -16.08
C ILE A 12 20.01 33.77 -14.82
N PHE A 13 18.90 33.51 -14.12
CA PHE A 13 18.61 34.16 -12.84
C PHE A 13 19.59 33.75 -11.73
N GLN A 14 20.09 32.49 -11.70
CA GLN A 14 21.06 32.03 -10.69
C GLN A 14 22.39 32.80 -10.76
N ILE A 15 22.79 33.27 -11.95
CA ILE A 15 24.00 34.11 -12.15
C ILE A 15 23.95 35.36 -11.26
N PHE A 16 22.76 35.92 -11.04
CA PHE A 16 22.59 37.17 -10.30
C PHE A 16 22.06 36.98 -8.87
N ALA A 17 21.48 35.81 -8.53
CA ALA A 17 20.73 35.64 -7.28
C ALA A 17 21.30 34.62 -6.27
N LYS A 18 21.90 33.49 -6.70
CA LYS A 18 21.98 32.30 -5.82
C LYS A 18 23.30 31.52 -5.73
N LYS A 19 24.35 31.86 -6.49
CA LYS A 19 25.69 31.24 -6.32
C LYS A 19 25.69 29.70 -6.32
N GLU A 20 24.82 29.05 -7.09
CA GLU A 20 24.85 27.60 -7.32
C GLU A 20 24.18 27.23 -8.66
N PHE A 21 24.84 26.40 -9.47
CA PHE A 21 24.31 25.93 -10.75
C PHE A 21 23.79 24.49 -10.66
N ILE A 22 22.58 24.24 -11.17
CA ILE A 22 21.94 22.92 -11.09
C ILE A 22 21.83 22.32 -12.49
N GLY A 23 22.19 21.04 -12.65
CA GLY A 23 22.06 20.32 -13.91
C GLY A 23 21.79 18.83 -13.71
N TRP A 24 21.54 18.10 -14.80
CA TRP A 24 21.19 16.67 -14.73
C TRP A 24 22.38 15.78 -15.11
N GLY A 25 23.02 15.16 -14.11
CA GLY A 25 24.13 14.23 -14.27
C GLY A 25 25.21 14.71 -15.26
N ARG A 26 25.65 13.82 -16.16
CA ARG A 26 26.57 14.13 -17.27
C ARG A 26 25.87 14.50 -18.58
N LYS A 27 24.57 14.81 -18.54
CA LYS A 27 23.87 15.36 -19.72
C LYS A 27 24.36 16.78 -19.99
N ARG A 28 23.98 17.35 -21.15
CA ARG A 28 24.36 18.71 -21.56
C ARG A 28 24.11 19.75 -20.45
N SER A 29 22.96 19.66 -19.77
CA SER A 29 22.62 20.54 -18.64
C SER A 29 23.62 20.45 -17.49
N GLY A 30 23.99 19.25 -17.06
CA GLY A 30 24.98 19.05 -15.99
C GLY A 30 26.39 19.45 -16.38
N MET A 31 26.81 19.15 -17.60
CA MET A 31 28.11 19.62 -18.11
C MET A 31 28.19 21.15 -18.17
N ILE A 32 27.10 21.83 -18.55
CA ILE A 32 27.02 23.29 -18.52
C ILE A 32 27.08 23.80 -17.08
N ALA A 33 26.32 23.21 -16.16
CA ALA A 33 26.33 23.61 -14.75
C ALA A 33 27.73 23.56 -14.14
N VAL A 34 28.46 22.46 -14.36
CA VAL A 34 29.85 22.31 -13.90
C VAL A 34 30.78 23.34 -14.55
N LYS A 35 30.65 23.57 -15.87
CA LYS A 35 31.46 24.58 -16.58
C LYS A 35 31.21 26.00 -16.05
N LEU A 36 29.95 26.35 -15.81
CA LEU A 36 29.58 27.66 -15.27
C LEU A 36 30.05 27.81 -13.82
N ALA A 37 29.88 26.78 -12.99
CA ALA A 37 30.38 26.77 -11.62
C ALA A 37 31.89 27.03 -11.55
N ASN A 38 32.67 26.36 -12.41
CA ASN A 38 34.10 26.61 -12.51
C ASN A 38 34.41 28.02 -13.03
N LYS A 39 33.71 28.49 -14.07
CA LYS A 39 33.93 29.82 -14.66
C LYS A 39 33.64 30.96 -13.67
N PHE A 40 32.62 30.81 -12.84
CA PHE A 40 32.18 31.83 -11.89
C PHE A 40 32.62 31.55 -10.45
N ASN A 41 33.54 30.58 -10.24
CA ASN A 41 34.06 30.16 -8.95
C ASN A 41 32.96 29.95 -7.88
N THR A 42 31.98 29.12 -8.22
CA THR A 42 30.78 28.89 -7.42
C THR A 42 30.42 27.41 -7.38
N LYS A 43 29.35 27.04 -6.66
CA LYS A 43 28.96 25.63 -6.48
C LYS A 43 28.14 25.10 -7.65
N PHE A 44 28.11 23.78 -7.80
CA PHE A 44 27.12 23.10 -8.64
C PHE A 44 26.47 21.94 -7.88
N THR A 45 25.27 21.56 -8.31
CA THR A 45 24.61 20.32 -7.92
C THR A 45 24.13 19.56 -9.17
N LEU A 46 24.51 18.28 -9.27
CA LEU A 46 24.06 17.36 -10.29
C LEU A 46 22.91 16.49 -9.76
N LEU A 47 21.81 16.47 -10.50
CA LEU A 47 20.64 15.65 -10.23
C LEU A 47 20.63 14.41 -11.11
N GLU A 48 20.09 13.31 -10.58
CA GLU A 48 19.69 12.13 -11.35
C GLU A 48 18.42 11.51 -10.72
N ASP A 49 17.77 10.59 -11.43
CA ASP A 49 16.78 9.71 -10.85
C ASP A 49 17.42 8.92 -9.68
N GLY A 50 16.66 8.77 -8.60
CA GLY A 50 17.05 7.87 -7.52
C GLY A 50 16.95 6.40 -7.91
N PHE A 51 17.51 5.55 -7.06
CA PHE A 51 17.60 4.11 -7.31
C PHE A 51 16.24 3.40 -7.28
N ILE A 52 15.26 3.94 -6.54
CA ILE A 52 13.84 3.56 -6.60
C ILE A 52 13.07 4.76 -7.13
N ARG A 53 12.93 4.86 -8.45
CA ARG A 53 12.49 6.10 -9.11
C ARG A 53 10.99 6.28 -9.07
N SER A 54 10.23 5.28 -9.52
CA SER A 54 8.80 5.42 -9.80
C SER A 54 8.11 4.08 -10.05
N VAL A 55 6.78 4.09 -10.11
CA VAL A 55 6.02 2.90 -10.51
C VAL A 55 6.11 2.64 -12.02
N GLY A 56 5.83 3.64 -12.85
CA GLY A 56 6.01 3.54 -14.31
C GLY A 56 7.35 4.09 -14.79
N LEU A 57 7.58 4.04 -16.11
CA LEU A 57 8.77 4.62 -16.73
C LEU A 57 8.68 6.15 -16.83
N GLY A 58 9.84 6.81 -16.70
CA GLY A 58 9.92 8.27 -16.79
C GLY A 58 9.57 8.82 -18.16
N VAL A 59 9.90 8.08 -19.23
CA VAL A 59 9.60 8.43 -20.61
C VAL A 59 8.09 8.46 -20.89
N ASP A 60 7.32 7.67 -20.14
CA ASP A 60 5.85 7.61 -20.23
C ASP A 60 5.15 8.62 -19.32
N GLY A 61 5.91 9.56 -18.72
CA GLY A 61 5.37 10.60 -17.85
C GLY A 61 5.10 10.13 -16.40
N ALA A 62 5.61 8.96 -15.98
CA ALA A 62 5.45 8.52 -14.60
C ALA A 62 6.11 9.50 -13.62
N ARG A 63 5.35 9.83 -12.56
CA ARG A 63 5.78 10.74 -11.49
C ARG A 63 7.08 10.25 -10.85
N LEU A 64 8.04 11.17 -10.72
CA LEU A 64 9.31 10.97 -10.02
C LEU A 64 9.07 10.94 -8.50
N LEU A 65 9.52 9.87 -7.83
CA LEU A 65 9.43 9.70 -6.38
C LEU A 65 10.79 9.75 -5.69
N SER A 66 11.89 9.71 -6.46
CA SER A 66 13.24 9.80 -5.92
C SER A 66 14.21 10.53 -6.85
N VAL A 67 15.07 11.37 -6.26
CA VAL A 67 16.26 11.97 -6.90
C VAL A 67 17.49 11.63 -6.08
N VAL A 68 18.65 11.67 -6.74
CA VAL A 68 19.93 11.91 -6.06
C VAL A 68 20.39 13.34 -6.32
N GLU A 69 21.11 13.89 -5.35
CA GLU A 69 21.70 15.22 -5.41
C GLU A 69 23.20 15.08 -5.11
N ASP A 70 24.05 15.51 -6.06
CA ASP A 70 25.50 15.34 -5.97
C ASP A 70 26.23 16.64 -6.31
N ASP A 71 26.88 17.22 -5.30
CA ASP A 71 27.62 18.48 -5.38
C ASP A 71 29.13 18.29 -5.57
N ILE A 72 29.57 17.05 -5.87
CA ILE A 72 30.99 16.72 -6.11
C ILE A 72 31.18 16.12 -7.53
N GLY A 73 30.28 15.22 -7.92
CA GLY A 73 30.34 14.48 -9.17
C GLY A 73 28.99 13.85 -9.46
N ILE A 74 28.96 12.57 -9.79
CA ILE A 74 27.72 11.79 -9.87
C ILE A 74 28.03 10.30 -9.70
N TYR A 75 27.15 9.52 -9.07
CA TYR A 75 27.44 8.16 -8.63
C TYR A 75 27.94 7.17 -9.70
N TYR A 76 27.51 7.34 -10.95
CA TYR A 76 27.91 6.46 -12.05
C TYR A 76 29.21 6.89 -12.75
N ASP A 77 29.78 8.04 -12.38
CA ASP A 77 31.02 8.56 -12.98
C ASP A 77 32.23 8.13 -12.16
N ALA A 78 32.91 7.09 -12.61
CA ALA A 78 34.12 6.57 -11.98
C ALA A 78 35.37 7.40 -12.30
N THR A 79 35.31 8.36 -13.22
CA THR A 79 36.47 9.18 -13.61
C THR A 79 36.85 10.22 -12.55
N ARG A 80 35.94 10.52 -11.62
CA ARG A 80 36.17 11.50 -10.55
C ARG A 80 35.37 11.16 -9.29
N PRO A 81 35.68 11.78 -8.14
CA PRO A 81 34.92 11.59 -6.91
C PRO A 81 33.43 11.95 -7.05
N SER A 82 32.58 11.30 -6.26
CA SER A 82 31.16 11.64 -6.11
C SER A 82 30.79 11.83 -4.62
N ARG A 83 29.66 12.49 -4.36
CA ARG A 83 29.11 12.60 -3.01
C ARG A 83 28.80 11.22 -2.42
N LEU A 84 28.35 10.27 -3.24
CA LEU A 84 28.13 8.89 -2.80
C LEU A 84 29.44 8.21 -2.36
N GLU A 85 30.52 8.32 -3.14
CA GLU A 85 31.82 7.76 -2.72
C GLU A 85 32.29 8.38 -1.40
N MET A 86 32.08 9.69 -1.19
CA MET A 86 32.41 10.35 0.07
C MET A 86 31.58 9.84 1.25
N ILE A 87 30.29 9.55 1.03
CA ILE A 87 29.43 8.92 2.05
C ILE A 87 29.98 7.53 2.40
N LEU A 88 30.22 6.70 1.39
CA LEU A 88 30.64 5.31 1.58
C LEU A 88 32.01 5.18 2.27
N SER A 89 32.95 6.07 1.95
CA SER A 89 34.27 6.07 2.59
C SER A 89 34.23 6.54 4.04
N ASN A 90 33.47 7.60 4.34
CA ASN A 90 33.64 8.36 5.58
C ASN A 90 32.49 8.23 6.59
N TYR A 91 31.31 7.76 6.17
CA TYR A 91 30.13 7.70 7.04
C TYR A 91 30.28 6.58 8.09
N LYS A 92 29.89 6.89 9.33
CA LYS A 92 29.78 5.91 10.42
C LYS A 92 28.35 5.39 10.46
N PHE A 93 28.14 4.17 9.97
CA PHE A 93 26.83 3.53 9.94
C PHE A 93 26.46 3.03 11.33
N SER A 94 25.39 3.56 11.92
CA SER A 94 24.84 3.07 13.19
C SER A 94 24.09 1.76 13.00
N ASP A 95 23.94 0.98 14.07
CA ASP A 95 23.18 -0.27 14.03
C ASP A 95 21.72 -0.07 13.65
N GLU A 96 21.10 1.02 14.11
CA GLU A 96 19.73 1.41 13.74
C GLU A 96 19.60 1.67 12.23
N LEU A 97 20.55 2.39 11.63
CA LEU A 97 20.55 2.65 10.19
C LEU A 97 20.76 1.36 9.39
N LEU A 98 21.61 0.46 9.88
CA LEU A 98 21.84 -0.84 9.25
C LEU A 98 20.62 -1.77 9.40
N GLN A 99 19.88 -1.67 10.50
CA GLN A 99 18.62 -2.39 10.67
C GLN A 99 17.53 -1.89 9.71
N ASP A 100 17.45 -0.57 9.48
CA ASP A 100 16.57 0.01 8.46
C ASP A 100 17.01 -0.38 7.03
N ALA A 101 18.32 -0.46 6.77
CA ALA A 101 18.85 -0.93 5.51
C ALA A 101 18.45 -2.40 5.23
N ARG A 102 18.63 -3.30 6.21
CA ARG A 102 18.21 -4.70 6.11
C ARG A 102 16.72 -4.81 5.81
N TRP A 103 15.90 -4.07 6.55
CA TRP A 103 14.46 -4.08 6.28
C TRP A 103 14.11 -3.63 4.87
N CYS A 104 14.69 -2.51 4.43
CA CYS A 104 14.39 -1.97 3.10
C CYS A 104 14.83 -2.97 2.02
N MET A 105 16.00 -3.60 2.17
CA MET A 105 16.48 -4.65 1.28
C MET A 105 15.53 -5.85 1.27
N ASP A 106 15.17 -6.38 2.44
CA ASP A 106 14.25 -7.52 2.56
C ASP A 106 12.87 -7.19 1.97
N TYR A 107 12.36 -5.98 2.19
CA TYR A 107 11.09 -5.54 1.64
C TYR A 107 11.15 -5.41 0.11
N ILE A 108 12.23 -4.84 -0.42
CA ILE A 108 12.51 -4.72 -1.86
C ILE A 108 12.55 -6.11 -2.51
N ILE A 109 13.31 -7.03 -1.91
CA ILE A 109 13.47 -8.40 -2.40
C ILE A 109 12.14 -9.14 -2.33
N THR A 110 11.50 -9.18 -1.15
CA THR A 110 10.23 -9.89 -0.92
C THR A 110 9.16 -9.42 -1.88
N HIS A 111 9.01 -8.12 -2.06
CA HIS A 111 7.96 -7.55 -2.89
C HIS A 111 8.36 -7.36 -4.34
N ASN A 112 9.58 -7.68 -4.78
CA ASN A 112 10.04 -7.44 -6.14
C ASN A 112 9.93 -5.95 -6.54
N ILE A 113 10.64 -5.07 -5.82
CA ILE A 113 10.71 -3.63 -6.12
C ILE A 113 12.03 -3.30 -6.81
N SER A 114 12.02 -2.47 -7.84
CA SER A 114 13.22 -2.06 -8.60
C SER A 114 13.17 -0.55 -8.88
N LYS A 115 14.07 -0.03 -9.72
CA LYS A 115 14.06 1.37 -10.18
C LYS A 115 12.71 1.76 -10.77
N TYR A 116 12.15 0.87 -11.59
CA TYR A 116 10.82 0.97 -12.18
C TYR A 116 10.00 -0.26 -11.78
N ASN A 117 8.69 -0.09 -11.59
CA ASN A 117 7.86 -1.09 -10.90
C ASN A 117 6.55 -1.39 -11.64
N ASN A 118 6.56 -1.31 -12.97
CA ASN A 118 5.41 -1.60 -13.84
C ASN A 118 5.51 -2.97 -14.53
N ALA A 119 6.71 -3.56 -14.56
CA ALA A 119 6.92 -4.87 -15.16
C ALA A 119 6.30 -5.98 -14.28
N PRO A 120 5.64 -6.98 -14.88
CA PRO A 120 5.13 -8.13 -14.15
C PRO A 120 6.27 -8.98 -13.57
N ASN A 121 5.96 -9.74 -12.52
CA ASN A 121 6.86 -10.77 -12.02
C ASN A 121 7.04 -11.88 -13.06
N ILE A 122 8.18 -12.57 -13.02
CA ILE A 122 8.38 -13.77 -13.84
C ILE A 122 7.29 -14.81 -13.57
N THR A 123 6.75 -15.39 -14.63
CA THR A 123 5.72 -16.44 -14.55
C THR A 123 6.35 -17.82 -14.55
N GLN A 124 5.63 -18.83 -14.06
CA GLN A 124 6.08 -20.23 -14.10
C GLN A 124 6.35 -20.70 -15.55
N GLU A 125 5.55 -20.26 -16.51
CA GLU A 125 5.77 -20.51 -17.94
C GLU A 125 7.13 -19.99 -18.42
N LEU A 126 7.53 -18.78 -18.00
CA LEU A 126 8.83 -18.21 -18.37
C LEU A 126 9.98 -18.93 -17.64
N VAL A 127 9.77 -19.32 -16.38
CA VAL A 127 10.72 -20.14 -15.62
C VAL A 127 11.00 -21.46 -16.35
N GLU A 128 9.97 -22.14 -16.83
CA GLU A 128 10.09 -23.39 -17.60
C GLU A 128 10.73 -23.16 -18.97
N LYS A 129 10.25 -22.15 -19.71
CA LYS A 129 10.77 -21.78 -21.04
C LYS A 129 12.26 -21.51 -21.02
N TYR A 130 12.75 -20.82 -19.99
CA TYR A 130 14.16 -20.48 -19.85
C TYR A 130 14.95 -21.50 -19.03
N GLU A 131 14.30 -22.59 -18.59
CA GLU A 131 14.90 -23.66 -17.79
C GLU A 131 15.55 -23.17 -16.48
N LEU A 132 14.99 -22.14 -15.86
CA LEU A 132 15.58 -21.48 -14.69
C LEU A 132 15.60 -22.35 -13.43
N ASN A 133 14.92 -23.50 -13.46
CA ASN A 133 14.92 -24.47 -12.36
C ASN A 133 15.96 -25.58 -12.56
N ARG A 134 16.79 -25.52 -13.60
CA ARG A 134 17.75 -26.56 -13.97
C ARG A 134 19.18 -26.05 -13.85
N GLY A 135 19.88 -26.50 -12.83
CA GLY A 135 21.30 -26.20 -12.65
C GLY A 135 21.58 -24.72 -12.37
N LYS A 136 22.79 -24.27 -12.73
CA LYS A 136 23.24 -22.88 -12.51
C LYS A 136 22.79 -21.96 -13.65
N ASN A 137 22.23 -20.81 -13.31
CA ASN A 137 21.78 -19.78 -14.25
C ASN A 137 22.70 -18.57 -14.20
N ILE A 138 23.23 -18.18 -15.36
CA ILE A 138 24.14 -17.04 -15.51
C ILE A 138 23.45 -15.99 -16.37
N LEU A 139 23.34 -14.76 -15.85
CA LEU A 139 22.68 -13.67 -16.55
C LEU A 139 23.68 -12.60 -17.01
N ILE A 140 23.71 -12.36 -18.31
CA ILE A 140 24.41 -11.24 -18.93
C ILE A 140 23.41 -10.08 -19.09
N ILE A 141 23.76 -8.90 -18.58
CA ILE A 141 22.89 -7.73 -18.61
C ILE A 141 23.35 -6.77 -19.70
N ALA A 142 22.54 -6.62 -20.75
CA ALA A 142 22.75 -5.60 -21.76
C ALA A 142 22.32 -4.22 -21.28
N GLN A 143 22.93 -3.18 -21.85
CA GLN A 143 22.58 -1.78 -21.59
C GLN A 143 22.20 -1.06 -22.90
N THR A 144 21.68 0.16 -22.76
CA THR A 144 21.39 1.00 -23.92
C THR A 144 22.68 1.65 -24.42
N SER A 145 22.96 1.56 -25.72
CA SER A 145 24.13 2.20 -26.33
C SER A 145 24.11 3.71 -26.08
N GLY A 146 25.26 4.27 -25.68
CA GLY A 146 25.41 5.70 -25.38
C GLY A 146 24.87 6.14 -24.01
N ASP A 147 24.50 5.21 -23.13
CA ASP A 147 24.19 5.53 -21.74
C ASP A 147 25.41 6.19 -21.07
N ALA A 148 25.18 7.30 -20.35
CA ALA A 148 26.24 8.01 -19.64
C ALA A 148 26.94 7.10 -18.61
N SER A 149 26.20 6.18 -17.99
CA SER A 149 26.77 5.20 -17.07
C SER A 149 27.73 4.21 -17.75
N LEU A 150 27.66 4.00 -19.06
CA LEU A 150 28.70 3.24 -19.78
C LEU A 150 29.94 4.12 -19.99
N VAL A 151 29.74 5.28 -20.63
CA VAL A 151 30.81 6.23 -21.00
C VAL A 151 31.71 6.60 -19.82
N TYR A 152 31.15 6.83 -18.64
CA TYR A 152 31.90 7.28 -17.47
C TYR A 152 32.31 6.16 -16.50
N SER A 153 32.16 4.88 -16.88
CA SER A 153 32.48 3.71 -16.03
C SER A 153 33.73 2.94 -16.43
N PHE A 154 34.53 3.45 -17.37
CA PHE A 154 35.68 2.73 -17.95
C PHE A 154 35.30 1.38 -18.61
N SER A 155 34.06 1.24 -19.09
CA SER A 155 33.54 -0.01 -19.67
C SER A 155 34.09 -0.36 -21.06
N ASP A 156 34.83 0.55 -21.70
CA ASP A 156 35.30 0.39 -23.08
C ASP A 156 36.49 -0.60 -23.20
N LYS A 157 36.95 -1.17 -22.08
CA LYS A 157 38.05 -2.14 -22.04
C LYS A 157 37.66 -3.54 -22.51
N PHE A 158 36.36 -3.87 -22.48
CA PHE A 158 35.84 -5.16 -22.88
C PHE A 158 34.73 -4.97 -23.90
N SER A 159 34.90 -5.61 -25.04
CA SER A 159 33.82 -5.76 -26.00
C SER A 159 32.73 -6.66 -25.42
N THR A 160 31.52 -6.48 -25.94
CA THR A 160 30.40 -7.32 -25.52
C THR A 160 30.63 -8.81 -25.85
N ASN A 161 31.28 -9.11 -26.97
CA ASN A 161 31.58 -10.50 -27.36
C ASN A 161 32.54 -11.16 -26.37
N GLU A 162 33.56 -10.45 -25.89
CA GLU A 162 34.47 -10.97 -24.87
C GLU A 162 33.73 -11.27 -23.56
N ILE A 163 32.80 -10.41 -23.14
CA ILE A 163 31.97 -10.66 -21.94
C ILE A 163 31.14 -11.94 -22.11
N MET A 164 30.55 -12.15 -23.30
CA MET A 164 29.76 -13.35 -23.59
C MET A 164 30.63 -14.61 -23.59
N SER A 165 31.81 -14.57 -24.24
CA SER A 165 32.77 -15.67 -24.23
C SER A 165 33.21 -16.02 -22.81
N LEU A 166 33.60 -15.02 -22.00
CA LEU A 166 33.98 -15.24 -20.60
C LEU A 166 32.85 -15.84 -19.77
N ALA A 167 31.61 -15.39 -19.97
CA ALA A 167 30.46 -15.96 -19.26
C ALA A 167 30.24 -17.45 -19.61
N ILE A 168 30.51 -17.86 -20.85
CA ILE A 168 30.43 -19.26 -21.28
C ILE A 168 31.61 -20.07 -20.70
N ASP A 169 32.83 -19.56 -20.88
CA ASP A 169 34.07 -20.27 -20.54
C ASP A 169 34.23 -20.46 -19.01
N GLU A 170 33.84 -19.46 -18.23
CA GLU A 170 33.93 -19.50 -16.76
C GLU A 170 32.81 -20.33 -16.10
N ASN A 171 31.76 -20.67 -16.84
CA ASN A 171 30.58 -21.37 -16.30
C ASN A 171 30.18 -22.57 -17.18
N PRO A 172 31.05 -23.59 -17.31
CA PRO A 172 30.78 -24.74 -18.17
C PRO A 172 29.54 -25.50 -17.71
N GLY A 173 28.65 -25.79 -18.67
CA GLY A 173 27.39 -26.50 -18.42
C GLY A 173 26.29 -25.66 -17.75
N ALA A 174 26.52 -24.37 -17.53
CA ALA A 174 25.51 -23.48 -16.98
C ALA A 174 24.53 -22.98 -18.06
N ASN A 175 23.35 -22.56 -17.62
CA ASN A 175 22.34 -21.95 -18.46
C ASN A 175 22.66 -20.46 -18.64
N ILE A 176 23.16 -20.09 -19.82
CA ILE A 176 23.58 -18.71 -20.12
C ILE A 176 22.42 -17.92 -20.72
N LEU A 177 22.05 -16.83 -20.04
CA LEU A 177 20.91 -15.98 -20.36
C LEU A 177 21.40 -14.58 -20.70
N LEU A 178 20.78 -13.94 -21.70
CA LEU A 178 21.02 -12.55 -22.04
C LEU A 178 19.75 -11.73 -21.87
N LYS A 179 19.74 -10.77 -20.94
CA LYS A 179 18.63 -9.82 -20.78
C LYS A 179 18.84 -8.58 -21.63
N ILE A 180 17.91 -8.34 -22.54
CA ILE A 180 17.84 -7.12 -23.35
C ILE A 180 16.55 -6.34 -23.08
N HIS A 181 16.60 -5.02 -23.26
CA HIS A 181 15.41 -4.18 -23.14
C HIS A 181 14.53 -4.33 -24.41
N PRO A 182 13.19 -4.45 -24.30
CA PRO A 182 12.30 -4.63 -25.47
C PRO A 182 12.46 -3.55 -26.56
N ASP A 183 12.64 -2.28 -26.17
CA ASP A 183 12.91 -1.16 -27.10
C ASP A 183 14.14 -1.38 -28.00
N ALA A 184 15.13 -2.17 -27.54
CA ALA A 184 16.33 -2.44 -28.32
C ALA A 184 16.07 -3.36 -29.52
N LEU A 185 15.08 -4.25 -29.40
CA LEU A 185 14.65 -5.16 -30.46
C LEU A 185 13.72 -4.49 -31.48
N SER A 186 12.89 -3.55 -31.02
CA SER A 186 11.97 -2.81 -31.88
C SER A 186 12.62 -1.66 -32.65
N GLY A 187 13.95 -1.50 -32.57
CA GLY A 187 14.72 -0.45 -33.23
C GLY A 187 14.54 0.96 -32.63
N LYS A 188 13.71 1.11 -31.59
CA LYS A 188 13.47 2.40 -30.91
C LYS A 188 14.68 2.87 -30.11
N LYS A 189 15.54 1.94 -29.67
CA LYS A 189 16.83 2.19 -29.03
C LYS A 189 17.86 1.20 -29.58
N LYS A 190 19.15 1.54 -29.51
CA LYS A 190 20.24 0.63 -29.88
C LYS A 190 20.79 -0.02 -28.60
N SER A 191 20.91 -1.36 -28.56
CA SER A 191 21.66 -2.05 -27.48
C SER A 191 23.16 -1.90 -27.70
N ASP A 192 23.95 -1.99 -26.63
CA ASP A 192 25.40 -2.15 -26.72
C ASP A 192 25.85 -3.57 -27.11
N ILE A 193 24.91 -4.49 -27.28
CA ILE A 193 25.12 -5.87 -27.73
C ILE A 193 24.53 -6.05 -29.13
N ASP A 194 25.35 -6.57 -30.05
CA ASP A 194 24.85 -7.02 -31.35
C ASP A 194 24.20 -8.38 -31.20
N ILE A 195 22.89 -8.41 -31.39
CA ILE A 195 22.05 -9.60 -31.27
C ILE A 195 22.03 -10.46 -32.54
N SER A 196 22.54 -9.94 -33.67
CA SER A 196 22.45 -10.62 -34.97
C SER A 196 23.37 -11.82 -35.08
N ASN A 197 24.41 -11.90 -34.24
CA ASN A 197 25.41 -12.96 -34.25
C ASN A 197 25.74 -13.44 -32.83
N LEU A 198 24.73 -13.97 -32.14
CA LEU A 198 24.90 -14.50 -30.78
C LEU A 198 25.31 -15.98 -30.81
N PRO A 199 26.20 -16.42 -29.89
CA PRO A 199 26.49 -17.84 -29.71
C PRO A 199 25.20 -18.65 -29.45
N PRO A 200 25.04 -19.84 -30.06
CA PRO A 200 23.80 -20.62 -29.98
C PRO A 200 23.44 -21.10 -28.57
N GLN A 201 24.40 -21.06 -27.64
CA GLN A 201 24.23 -21.46 -26.24
C GLN A 201 23.53 -20.38 -25.39
N ILE A 202 23.44 -19.13 -25.88
CA ILE A 202 22.85 -18.02 -25.12
C ILE A 202 21.35 -17.90 -25.39
N LYS A 203 20.54 -17.99 -24.34
CA LYS A 203 19.09 -17.77 -24.42
C LYS A 203 18.74 -16.31 -24.16
N ILE A 204 17.98 -15.71 -25.06
CA ILE A 204 17.63 -14.29 -24.98
C ILE A 204 16.31 -14.10 -24.21
N ILE A 205 16.36 -13.28 -23.17
CA ILE A 205 15.19 -12.81 -22.42
C ILE A 205 14.78 -11.43 -22.96
N THR A 206 13.65 -11.40 -23.67
CA THR A 206 13.14 -10.21 -24.36
C THR A 206 11.93 -9.59 -23.67
N GLN A 207 11.30 -10.35 -22.76
CA GLN A 207 10.11 -9.92 -22.05
C GLN A 207 10.43 -8.79 -21.07
N ASP A 208 9.44 -7.94 -20.84
CA ASP A 208 9.47 -6.99 -19.73
C ASP A 208 9.16 -7.76 -18.44
N ILE A 209 10.18 -8.04 -17.65
CA ILE A 209 10.12 -8.83 -16.42
C ILE A 209 10.73 -7.99 -15.31
N ASN A 210 10.09 -7.99 -14.14
CA ASN A 210 10.62 -7.36 -12.96
C ASN A 210 12.03 -7.90 -12.61
N PRO A 211 13.07 -7.04 -12.50
CA PRO A 211 14.45 -7.48 -12.29
C PRO A 211 14.65 -8.36 -11.07
N ILE A 212 14.11 -7.97 -9.91
CA ILE A 212 14.26 -8.74 -8.66
C ILE A 212 13.60 -10.11 -8.79
N SER A 213 12.42 -10.18 -9.41
CA SER A 213 11.73 -11.46 -9.61
C SER A 213 12.53 -12.43 -10.48
N LEU A 214 13.25 -11.92 -11.49
CA LEU A 214 14.14 -12.72 -12.33
C LEU A 214 15.41 -13.13 -11.56
N LEU A 215 16.05 -12.18 -10.88
CA LEU A 215 17.32 -12.37 -10.17
C LEU A 215 17.25 -13.42 -9.06
N LYS A 216 16.07 -13.65 -8.46
CA LYS A 216 15.85 -14.76 -7.50
C LYS A 216 16.11 -16.15 -8.09
N HIS A 217 16.15 -16.27 -9.41
CA HIS A 217 16.48 -17.50 -10.13
C HIS A 217 17.89 -17.50 -10.73
N ILE A 218 18.72 -16.49 -10.44
CA ILE A 218 20.04 -16.31 -11.05
C ILE A 218 21.13 -16.53 -10.00
N ASP A 219 22.15 -17.30 -10.34
CA ASP A 219 23.30 -17.55 -9.46
C ASP A 219 24.39 -16.49 -9.64
N LYS A 220 24.61 -16.08 -10.90
CA LYS A 220 25.70 -15.16 -11.26
C LYS A 220 25.30 -14.19 -12.35
N VAL A 221 25.77 -12.95 -12.22
CA VAL A 221 25.49 -11.85 -13.14
C VAL A 221 26.78 -11.29 -13.73
N TYR A 222 26.77 -11.05 -15.04
CA TYR A 222 27.81 -10.35 -15.79
C TYR A 222 27.23 -9.00 -16.25
N THR A 223 27.85 -7.89 -15.84
CA THR A 223 27.37 -6.55 -16.19
C THR A 223 28.52 -5.57 -16.40
N LYS A 224 28.30 -4.53 -17.22
CA LYS A 224 29.24 -3.41 -17.35
C LYS A 224 29.03 -2.42 -16.20
N SER A 225 27.90 -1.73 -16.19
CA SER A 225 27.61 -0.70 -15.17
C SER A 225 26.14 -0.60 -14.78
N SER A 226 25.31 -1.59 -15.12
CA SER A 226 23.88 -1.56 -14.86
C SER A 226 23.58 -1.51 -13.36
N GLY A 227 22.58 -0.73 -12.97
CA GLY A 227 22.06 -0.74 -11.59
C GLY A 227 21.54 -2.12 -11.16
N MET A 228 21.10 -2.94 -12.12
CA MET A 228 20.63 -4.31 -11.87
C MET A 228 21.73 -5.24 -11.34
N GLY A 229 23.02 -4.92 -11.53
CA GLY A 229 24.09 -5.66 -10.87
C GLY A 229 24.14 -5.45 -9.35
N PHE A 230 23.73 -4.28 -8.84
CA PHE A 230 23.56 -4.11 -7.39
C PHE A 230 22.32 -4.83 -6.87
N GLU A 231 21.25 -4.84 -7.67
CA GLU A 231 20.05 -5.64 -7.37
C GLU A 231 20.38 -7.14 -7.30
N ALA A 232 21.29 -7.62 -8.14
CA ALA A 232 21.79 -8.99 -8.10
C ALA A 232 22.53 -9.30 -6.80
N LEU A 233 23.41 -8.40 -6.35
CA LEU A 233 24.08 -8.54 -5.06
C LEU A 233 23.07 -8.60 -3.90
N MET A 234 22.01 -7.79 -3.93
CA MET A 234 20.95 -7.85 -2.91
C MET A 234 20.22 -9.19 -2.91
N CYS A 235 20.02 -9.81 -4.09
CA CYS A 235 19.45 -11.15 -4.22
C CYS A 235 20.42 -12.29 -3.88
N GLY A 236 21.67 -11.99 -3.52
CA GLY A 236 22.70 -12.98 -3.19
C GLY A 236 23.45 -13.57 -4.39
N CYS A 237 23.31 -13.00 -5.59
CA CYS A 237 24.03 -13.45 -6.78
C CYS A 237 25.52 -13.06 -6.70
N GLU A 238 26.40 -13.88 -7.30
CA GLU A 238 27.73 -13.43 -7.68
C GLU A 238 27.61 -12.33 -8.76
N CYS A 239 28.38 -11.25 -8.65
CA CYS A 239 28.31 -10.13 -9.60
C CYS A 239 29.69 -9.80 -10.16
N VAL A 240 29.85 -10.00 -11.47
CA VAL A 240 31.06 -9.70 -12.24
C VAL A 240 30.88 -8.38 -12.99
N CYS A 241 31.77 -7.42 -12.70
CA CYS A 241 31.71 -6.06 -13.24
C CYS A 241 32.82 -5.82 -14.28
N PHE A 242 32.41 -5.50 -15.51
CA PHE A 242 33.29 -5.11 -16.63
C PHE A 242 33.38 -3.60 -16.84
N GLY A 243 32.72 -2.83 -15.98
CA GLY A 243 32.92 -1.40 -15.78
C GLY A 243 33.04 -1.12 -14.28
N VAL A 244 32.97 0.15 -13.90
CA VAL A 244 33.07 0.60 -12.52
C VAL A 244 31.78 1.32 -12.08
N PRO A 245 30.65 0.59 -11.93
CA PRO A 245 29.42 1.16 -11.37
C PRO A 245 29.62 1.57 -9.91
N PHE A 246 28.67 2.29 -9.30
CA PHE A 246 28.82 2.83 -7.95
C PHE A 246 29.13 1.78 -6.86
N TYR A 247 28.72 0.54 -7.09
CA TYR A 247 28.88 -0.59 -6.17
C TYR A 247 30.18 -1.40 -6.37
N ALA A 248 30.90 -1.19 -7.47
CA ALA A 248 32.20 -1.82 -7.72
C ALA A 248 33.33 -1.18 -6.89
N GLY A 249 34.38 -1.94 -6.58
CA GLY A 249 35.56 -1.45 -5.84
C GLY A 249 35.41 -1.40 -4.33
N TRP A 250 34.30 -1.92 -3.78
CA TRP A 250 34.05 -1.97 -2.33
C TRP A 250 34.17 -3.39 -1.75
N GLY A 251 34.67 -4.35 -2.54
CA GLY A 251 34.86 -5.76 -2.13
C GLY A 251 33.59 -6.62 -2.18
N LEU A 252 32.54 -6.17 -2.85
CA LEU A 252 31.26 -6.89 -3.00
C LEU A 252 31.10 -7.58 -4.37
N SER A 253 31.90 -7.20 -5.37
CA SER A 253 31.84 -7.70 -6.74
C SER A 253 33.20 -8.21 -7.22
N ASP A 254 33.19 -9.07 -8.23
CA ASP A 254 34.37 -9.44 -9.03
C ASP A 254 34.60 -8.35 -10.10
N ASP A 255 35.52 -7.43 -9.82
CA ASP A 255 35.78 -6.26 -10.66
C ASP A 255 36.89 -6.55 -11.69
N ARG A 256 36.52 -6.71 -12.97
CA ARG A 256 37.44 -7.01 -14.08
C ARG A 256 38.18 -5.78 -14.61
N VAL A 257 37.74 -4.59 -14.21
CA VAL A 257 38.41 -3.32 -14.50
C VAL A 257 39.01 -2.75 -13.21
N LYS A 258 40.26 -2.30 -13.28
CA LYS A 258 40.94 -1.62 -12.17
C LYS A 258 40.07 -0.46 -11.66
N THR A 259 39.62 -0.57 -10.42
CA THR A 259 38.80 0.43 -9.77
C THR A 259 39.65 1.61 -9.27
N PRO A 260 39.05 2.81 -9.09
CA PRO A 260 39.78 3.96 -8.58
C PRO A 260 40.34 3.73 -7.17
N ASN A 261 41.61 4.11 -6.94
CA ASN A 261 42.28 3.97 -5.63
C ASN A 261 41.54 4.64 -4.46
N ARG A 262 40.60 5.57 -4.73
CA ARG A 262 39.76 6.21 -3.72
C ARG A 262 38.66 5.30 -3.15
N ARG A 263 38.37 4.15 -3.78
CA ARG A 263 37.52 3.08 -3.26
C ARG A 263 38.40 2.01 -2.63
N ASN A 264 38.93 2.31 -1.45
CA ASN A 264 39.96 1.50 -0.78
C ASN A 264 39.46 0.84 0.51
N LYS A 265 38.14 0.74 0.68
CA LYS A 265 37.49 0.16 1.86
C LYS A 265 36.63 -1.04 1.44
N LYS A 266 36.62 -2.08 2.27
CA LYS A 266 35.64 -3.16 2.17
C LYS A 266 34.36 -2.77 2.90
N LEU A 267 33.21 -2.91 2.24
CA LEU A 267 31.91 -2.61 2.82
C LEU A 267 31.06 -3.87 2.91
N ALA A 268 30.21 -3.96 3.94
CA ALA A 268 29.08 -4.87 3.93
C ALA A 268 28.01 -4.35 2.95
N ILE A 269 27.18 -5.25 2.41
CA ILE A 269 26.14 -4.87 1.45
C ILE A 269 25.15 -3.87 2.05
N GLU A 270 24.83 -4.00 3.34
CA GLU A 270 23.92 -3.09 4.03
C GLU A 270 24.52 -1.70 4.22
N GLN A 271 25.85 -1.59 4.35
CA GLN A 271 26.52 -0.28 4.40
C GLN A 271 26.47 0.42 3.04
N LEU A 272 26.71 -0.34 1.96
CA LEU A 272 26.58 0.18 0.60
C LEU A 272 25.13 0.60 0.31
N PHE A 273 24.16 -0.23 0.69
CA PHE A 273 22.73 0.08 0.57
C PHE A 273 22.37 1.32 1.39
N ALA A 274 22.73 1.39 2.67
CA ALA A 274 22.44 2.53 3.53
C ALA A 274 23.01 3.83 2.94
N GLY A 275 24.26 3.81 2.47
CA GLY A 275 24.90 4.95 1.83
C GLY A 275 24.15 5.43 0.58
N ALA A 276 23.79 4.50 -0.31
CA ALA A 276 23.15 4.81 -1.58
C ALA A 276 21.65 5.13 -1.44
N TYR A 277 20.90 4.26 -0.78
CA TYR A 277 19.43 4.27 -0.74
C TYR A 277 18.85 5.03 0.46
N LEU A 278 19.58 5.19 1.58
CA LEU A 278 19.03 5.88 2.76
C LEU A 278 19.61 7.28 2.96
N ILE A 279 20.89 7.48 2.63
CA ILE A 279 21.59 8.75 2.84
C ILE A 279 21.64 9.58 1.55
N TYR A 280 22.14 9.00 0.46
CA TYR A 280 22.38 9.72 -0.80
C TYR A 280 21.09 10.04 -1.55
N ALA A 281 20.26 9.02 -1.83
CA ALA A 281 18.96 9.21 -2.46
C ALA A 281 17.96 9.96 -1.56
N LYS A 282 17.16 10.82 -2.18
CA LYS A 282 16.08 11.58 -1.55
C LYS A 282 14.74 11.12 -2.11
N TYR A 283 13.70 11.18 -1.28
CA TYR A 283 12.39 10.63 -1.61
C TYR A 283 11.28 11.65 -1.40
N ILE A 284 10.25 11.56 -2.23
CA ILE A 284 9.07 12.41 -2.20
C ILE A 284 7.84 11.54 -1.99
N ASP A 285 7.02 11.90 -1.01
CA ASP A 285 5.75 11.23 -0.75
C ASP A 285 4.80 11.40 -1.97
N PRO A 286 4.25 10.30 -2.52
CA PRO A 286 3.41 10.32 -3.71
C PRO A 286 2.08 11.04 -3.50
N TYR A 287 1.64 11.28 -2.27
CA TYR A 287 0.36 11.93 -1.97
C TYR A 287 0.56 13.35 -1.46
N ALA A 288 1.42 13.54 -0.45
CA ALA A 288 1.68 14.83 0.18
C ALA A 288 2.63 15.72 -0.61
N GLY A 289 3.48 15.14 -1.46
CA GLY A 289 4.50 15.88 -2.22
C GLY A 289 5.63 16.43 -1.35
N GLN A 290 5.78 15.93 -0.11
CA GLN A 290 6.80 16.34 0.85
C GLN A 290 7.95 15.34 0.88
N LYS A 291 9.10 15.74 1.44
CA LYS A 291 10.24 14.84 1.66
C LYS A 291 9.82 13.67 2.57
N THR A 292 10.23 12.46 2.22
CA THR A 292 9.95 11.23 2.98
C THR A 292 11.19 10.34 3.07
N THR A 293 11.09 9.20 3.76
CA THR A 293 12.13 8.17 3.85
C THR A 293 11.82 7.01 2.90
N LEU A 294 12.84 6.24 2.52
CA LEU A 294 12.62 5.03 1.72
C LEU A 294 11.73 4.02 2.47
N LYS A 295 11.96 3.86 3.79
CA LYS A 295 11.18 2.98 4.66
C LYS A 295 9.68 3.24 4.56
N ARG A 296 9.27 4.51 4.51
CA ARG A 296 7.87 4.94 4.32
C ARG A 296 7.37 4.84 2.88
N LEU A 297 8.25 5.06 1.90
CA LEU A 297 7.88 5.06 0.48
C LEU A 297 7.64 3.64 -0.07
N LEU A 298 8.40 2.63 0.37
CA LEU A 298 8.33 1.28 -0.17
C LEU A 298 6.92 0.66 -0.10
N PRO A 299 6.18 0.72 1.03
CA PRO A 299 4.80 0.24 1.08
C PRO A 299 3.85 0.99 0.12
N GLN A 300 4.03 2.30 -0.05
CA GLN A 300 3.22 3.11 -0.97
C GLN A 300 3.46 2.70 -2.43
N ILE A 301 4.73 2.50 -2.82
CA ILE A 301 5.09 1.98 -4.14
C ILE A 301 4.49 0.60 -4.35
N ASN A 302 4.58 -0.29 -3.35
CA ASN A 302 4.05 -1.64 -3.44
C ASN A 302 2.52 -1.64 -3.62
N ALA A 303 1.79 -0.79 -2.89
CA ALA A 303 0.35 -0.65 -3.03
C ALA A 303 -0.06 -0.20 -4.45
N ILE A 304 0.60 0.84 -4.97
CA ILE A 304 0.32 1.37 -6.32
C ILE A 304 0.72 0.34 -7.40
N LYS A 305 1.89 -0.30 -7.24
CA LYS A 305 2.35 -1.37 -8.13
C LYS A 305 1.35 -2.51 -8.21
N ASN A 306 1.01 -3.10 -7.06
CA ASN A 306 0.15 -4.28 -7.02
C ASN A 306 -1.23 -3.97 -7.56
N ALA A 307 -1.79 -2.80 -7.27
CA ALA A 307 -3.05 -2.40 -7.87
C ALA A 307 -2.98 -2.30 -9.39
N ARG A 308 -1.87 -1.80 -9.97
CA ARG A 308 -1.69 -1.73 -11.43
C ARG A 308 -1.48 -3.10 -12.05
N LEU A 309 -0.63 -3.94 -11.46
CA LEU A 309 -0.39 -5.31 -11.93
C LEU A 309 -1.63 -6.20 -11.79
N ASN A 310 -2.43 -5.99 -10.74
CA ASN A 310 -3.68 -6.69 -10.50
C ASN A 310 -4.87 -6.12 -11.29
N GLN A 311 -4.69 -5.09 -12.13
CA GLN A 311 -5.67 -4.74 -13.15
C GLN A 311 -5.66 -5.83 -14.23
N SER A 312 -6.24 -6.98 -13.88
CA SER A 312 -6.42 -8.08 -14.78
C SER A 312 -7.38 -7.68 -15.90
N ASP A 313 -7.04 -8.06 -17.13
CA ASP A 313 -7.96 -8.02 -18.27
C ASP A 313 -9.15 -8.97 -18.09
N LYS A 314 -9.12 -9.86 -17.08
CA LYS A 314 -10.25 -10.70 -16.71
C LYS A 314 -11.51 -9.87 -16.47
N VAL A 315 -12.60 -10.40 -17.00
CA VAL A 315 -13.95 -9.84 -16.85
C VAL A 315 -14.42 -10.06 -15.41
N LYS A 316 -14.98 -9.03 -14.80
CA LYS A 316 -15.38 -9.02 -13.38
C LYS A 316 -16.89 -8.91 -13.32
N PHE A 317 -17.57 -9.82 -12.65
CA PHE A 317 -19.02 -9.85 -12.49
C PHE A 317 -19.40 -9.44 -11.07
N LEU A 318 -20.18 -8.36 -10.95
CA LEU A 318 -20.47 -7.69 -9.67
C LEU A 318 -21.96 -7.81 -9.32
N PHE A 319 -22.27 -8.54 -8.25
CA PHE A 319 -23.60 -8.79 -7.74
C PHE A 319 -23.88 -7.98 -6.47
N GLY A 320 -25.06 -7.39 -6.34
CA GLY A 320 -25.45 -6.61 -5.14
C GLY A 320 -24.97 -5.15 -5.14
N PHE A 321 -24.35 -4.67 -6.22
CA PHE A 321 -23.87 -3.30 -6.34
C PHE A 321 -24.97 -2.34 -6.85
N SER A 322 -25.50 -1.51 -5.93
CA SER A 322 -26.42 -0.41 -6.25
C SER A 322 -25.76 0.62 -7.18
N ILE A 323 -26.56 1.44 -7.88
CA ILE A 323 -26.05 2.45 -8.83
C ILE A 323 -24.98 3.36 -8.20
N TRP A 324 -25.18 3.75 -6.94
CA TRP A 324 -24.21 4.50 -6.16
C TRP A 324 -22.85 3.77 -6.05
N LYS A 325 -22.88 2.48 -5.69
CA LYS A 325 -21.68 1.64 -5.54
C LYS A 325 -20.90 1.49 -6.84
N ARG A 326 -21.59 1.49 -7.98
CA ARG A 326 -20.95 1.44 -9.30
C ARG A 326 -20.06 2.65 -9.57
N LYS A 327 -20.39 3.83 -9.01
CA LYS A 327 -19.65 5.09 -9.24
C LYS A 327 -18.28 5.14 -8.53
N PHE A 328 -18.08 4.36 -7.47
CA PHE A 328 -16.85 4.42 -6.67
C PHE A 328 -15.99 3.16 -6.71
N ILE A 329 -16.44 2.07 -7.32
CA ILE A 329 -15.69 0.80 -7.29
C ILE A 329 -14.52 0.76 -8.28
N LEU A 330 -14.56 1.57 -9.34
CA LEU A 330 -13.57 1.58 -10.42
C LEU A 330 -12.11 1.74 -9.91
N PRO A 331 -11.79 2.65 -8.98
CA PRO A 331 -10.43 2.75 -8.43
C PRO A 331 -9.94 1.51 -7.68
N PHE A 332 -10.85 0.65 -7.18
CA PHE A 332 -10.48 -0.55 -6.42
C PHE A 332 -10.33 -1.80 -7.31
N LEU A 333 -11.14 -1.92 -8.35
CA LEU A 333 -11.22 -3.12 -9.20
C LEU A 333 -10.72 -2.90 -10.63
N GLY A 334 -10.42 -1.67 -11.02
CA GLY A 334 -10.02 -1.34 -12.39
C GLY A 334 -11.16 -1.53 -13.40
N LYS A 335 -10.80 -1.84 -14.64
CA LYS A 335 -11.73 -1.96 -15.78
C LYS A 335 -12.41 -3.34 -15.87
N ASN A 336 -13.20 -3.54 -16.92
CA ASN A 336 -13.91 -4.78 -17.27
C ASN A 336 -14.97 -5.21 -16.24
N LEU A 337 -15.75 -4.24 -15.76
CA LEU A 337 -16.78 -4.42 -14.74
C LEU A 337 -18.15 -4.68 -15.36
N ASN A 338 -18.70 -5.87 -15.13
CA ASN A 338 -20.05 -6.28 -15.47
C ASN A 338 -20.95 -6.25 -14.23
N PHE A 339 -21.73 -5.17 -14.08
CA PHE A 339 -22.71 -5.07 -13.01
C PHE A 339 -23.97 -5.87 -13.31
N ILE A 340 -24.35 -6.77 -12.39
CA ILE A 340 -25.57 -7.56 -12.46
C ILE A 340 -26.70 -6.85 -11.70
N SER A 341 -27.88 -6.78 -12.32
CA SER A 341 -29.03 -6.06 -11.76
C SER A 341 -29.44 -6.62 -10.41
N THR A 342 -29.61 -5.73 -9.42
CA THR A 342 -30.06 -6.07 -8.06
C THR A 342 -31.53 -6.49 -8.00
N PHE A 343 -32.29 -6.21 -9.07
CA PHE A 343 -33.74 -6.47 -9.16
C PHE A 343 -34.08 -7.69 -10.04
N SER A 344 -33.08 -8.38 -10.60
CA SER A 344 -33.34 -9.57 -11.41
C SER A 344 -33.90 -10.71 -10.56
N LYS A 345 -34.93 -11.40 -11.08
CA LYS A 345 -35.40 -12.68 -10.53
C LYS A 345 -34.40 -13.81 -10.76
N ASP A 346 -33.57 -13.73 -11.80
CA ASP A 346 -32.49 -14.68 -12.07
C ASP A 346 -31.20 -13.93 -12.44
N PRO A 347 -30.37 -13.54 -11.44
CA PRO A 347 -29.15 -12.79 -11.67
C PRO A 347 -28.05 -13.62 -12.35
N LEU A 348 -28.02 -14.95 -12.13
CA LEU A 348 -27.05 -15.85 -12.76
C LEU A 348 -27.28 -15.91 -14.28
N LYS A 349 -28.53 -16.07 -14.73
CA LYS A 349 -28.87 -16.09 -16.15
C LYS A 349 -28.38 -14.83 -16.89
N ILE A 350 -28.48 -13.66 -16.25
CA ILE A 350 -27.97 -12.40 -16.81
C ILE A 350 -26.45 -12.42 -16.91
N ALA A 351 -25.76 -12.93 -15.88
CA ALA A 351 -24.31 -13.01 -15.88
C ALA A 351 -23.79 -13.95 -16.97
N LEU A 352 -24.40 -15.13 -17.13
CA LEU A 352 -24.08 -16.07 -18.20
C LEU A 352 -24.31 -15.46 -19.60
N LYS A 353 -25.42 -14.76 -19.81
CA LYS A 353 -25.68 -14.03 -21.07
C LYS A 353 -24.64 -12.94 -21.37
N LYS A 354 -24.03 -12.39 -20.33
CA LYS A 354 -22.96 -11.39 -20.41
C LYS A 354 -21.55 -12.01 -20.52
N GLY A 355 -21.45 -13.33 -20.65
CA GLY A 355 -20.19 -14.05 -20.84
C GLY A 355 -19.48 -14.44 -19.55
N LEU A 356 -20.22 -14.71 -18.46
CA LEU A 356 -19.63 -15.30 -17.25
C LEU A 356 -19.10 -16.71 -17.57
N ASP A 357 -17.81 -16.93 -17.27
CA ASP A 357 -17.10 -18.19 -17.50
C ASP A 357 -16.12 -18.52 -16.34
N SER A 358 -15.42 -19.65 -16.42
CA SER A 358 -14.47 -20.11 -15.39
C SER A 358 -13.23 -19.21 -15.24
N ASN A 359 -12.94 -18.36 -16.23
CA ASN A 359 -11.82 -17.41 -16.17
C ASN A 359 -12.22 -16.06 -15.57
N SER A 360 -13.50 -15.83 -15.33
CA SER A 360 -14.06 -14.60 -14.78
C SER A 360 -13.82 -14.45 -13.28
N LEU A 361 -13.90 -13.20 -12.78
CA LEU A 361 -13.85 -12.90 -11.34
C LEU A 361 -15.23 -12.52 -10.82
N VAL A 362 -15.69 -13.12 -9.73
CA VAL A 362 -17.04 -12.89 -9.18
C VAL A 362 -16.96 -12.14 -7.86
N TYR A 363 -17.71 -11.03 -7.76
CA TYR A 363 -17.80 -10.19 -6.58
C TYR A 363 -19.23 -10.05 -6.08
N ILE A 364 -19.43 -10.15 -4.77
CA ILE A 364 -20.73 -9.96 -4.12
C ILE A 364 -20.61 -8.86 -3.06
N TRP A 365 -21.47 -7.84 -3.09
CA TRP A 365 -21.51 -6.86 -2.02
C TRP A 365 -22.17 -7.43 -0.76
N GLY A 366 -21.46 -7.41 0.36
CA GLY A 366 -21.90 -7.87 1.67
C GLY A 366 -22.22 -9.37 1.71
N LYS A 367 -23.19 -9.74 2.57
CA LYS A 367 -23.61 -11.14 2.78
C LYS A 367 -24.83 -11.56 1.97
N LYS A 368 -25.26 -10.78 0.97
CA LYS A 368 -26.41 -11.18 0.14
C LYS A 368 -26.15 -12.55 -0.48
N GLU A 369 -27.13 -13.45 -0.35
CA GLU A 369 -27.01 -14.83 -0.81
C GLU A 369 -27.54 -14.97 -2.24
N TYR A 370 -26.82 -15.75 -3.04
CA TYR A 370 -27.16 -16.07 -4.42
C TYR A 370 -26.96 -17.57 -4.65
N PRO A 371 -27.86 -18.45 -4.16
CA PRO A 371 -27.63 -19.90 -4.13
C PRO A 371 -27.30 -20.51 -5.50
N LYS A 372 -28.00 -20.09 -6.56
CA LYS A 372 -27.71 -20.54 -7.93
C LYS A 372 -26.29 -20.14 -8.39
N LEU A 373 -25.86 -18.92 -8.07
CA LEU A 373 -24.52 -18.44 -8.40
C LEU A 373 -23.46 -19.19 -7.60
N GLN A 374 -23.69 -19.41 -6.30
CA GLN A 374 -22.78 -20.19 -5.46
C GLN A 374 -22.57 -21.57 -6.04
N LYS A 375 -23.66 -22.30 -6.32
CA LYS A 375 -23.60 -23.63 -6.96
C LYS A 375 -22.81 -23.60 -8.28
N TRP A 376 -23.11 -22.63 -9.16
CA TRP A 376 -22.39 -22.50 -10.43
C TRP A 376 -20.89 -22.22 -10.23
N CYS A 377 -20.55 -21.35 -9.28
CA CYS A 377 -19.16 -21.03 -8.94
C CYS A 377 -18.41 -22.26 -8.41
N ASP A 378 -19.03 -23.03 -7.52
CA ASP A 378 -18.45 -24.26 -6.95
C ASP A 378 -18.21 -25.30 -8.07
N GLU A 379 -19.17 -25.48 -8.97
CA GLU A 379 -19.08 -26.41 -10.13
C GLU A 379 -18.00 -26.00 -11.15
N ASN A 380 -17.64 -24.72 -11.24
CA ASN A 380 -16.70 -24.19 -12.22
C ASN A 380 -15.36 -23.74 -11.61
N GLY A 381 -15.13 -23.97 -10.32
CA GLY A 381 -13.90 -23.56 -9.63
C GLY A 381 -13.69 -22.04 -9.55
N VAL A 382 -14.77 -21.24 -9.56
CA VAL A 382 -14.71 -19.79 -9.52
C VAL A 382 -14.88 -19.28 -8.10
N LEU A 383 -13.86 -18.63 -7.54
CA LEU A 383 -13.94 -18.03 -6.21
C LEU A 383 -14.86 -16.80 -6.17
N ILE A 384 -15.69 -16.73 -5.13
CA ILE A 384 -16.53 -15.57 -4.84
C ILE A 384 -15.82 -14.67 -3.85
N THR A 385 -15.57 -13.41 -4.24
CA THR A 385 -15.04 -12.37 -3.34
C THR A 385 -16.18 -11.51 -2.80
N ARG A 386 -16.34 -11.46 -1.48
CA ARG A 386 -17.27 -10.55 -0.81
C ARG A 386 -16.64 -9.18 -0.59
N VAL A 387 -17.39 -8.13 -0.88
CA VAL A 387 -16.94 -6.74 -0.78
C VAL A 387 -17.77 -6.00 0.25
N GLU A 388 -17.13 -5.27 1.14
CA GLU A 388 -17.82 -4.41 2.10
C GLU A 388 -17.02 -3.13 2.40
N ASP A 389 -17.65 -2.14 3.05
CA ASP A 389 -16.94 -0.95 3.53
C ASP A 389 -15.82 -1.34 4.50
N GLY A 390 -14.66 -0.71 4.33
CA GLY A 390 -13.53 -0.89 5.25
C GLY A 390 -13.68 -0.12 6.56
N PHE A 391 -12.79 -0.39 7.50
CA PHE A 391 -12.89 0.15 8.87
C PHE A 391 -12.56 1.65 8.96
N ILE A 392 -11.77 2.19 8.02
CA ILE A 392 -11.51 3.64 7.84
C ILE A 392 -12.26 4.10 6.60
N ARG A 393 -13.48 4.62 6.73
CA ARG A 393 -14.37 4.81 5.58
C ARG A 393 -14.21 6.18 4.90
N SER A 394 -14.52 7.27 5.61
CA SER A 394 -14.62 8.64 5.07
C SER A 394 -14.80 9.68 6.20
N VAL A 395 -14.65 10.97 5.89
CA VAL A 395 -15.20 12.05 6.72
C VAL A 395 -16.70 12.18 6.36
N GLY A 396 -17.59 11.85 7.30
CA GLY A 396 -19.05 11.82 7.10
C GLY A 396 -19.64 10.41 6.95
N LEU A 397 -20.96 10.29 7.16
CA LEU A 397 -21.69 9.01 7.20
C LEU A 397 -21.92 8.39 5.82
N GLY A 398 -21.97 7.06 5.75
CA GLY A 398 -22.32 6.34 4.53
C GLY A 398 -23.78 6.50 4.09
N SER A 399 -24.68 6.75 5.05
CA SER A 399 -26.07 7.14 4.81
C SER A 399 -26.19 8.45 4.02
N ASP A 400 -25.15 9.30 4.05
CA ASP A 400 -25.11 10.57 3.32
C ASP A 400 -24.53 10.45 1.90
N LEU A 401 -24.36 9.22 1.39
CA LEU A 401 -23.70 8.95 0.09
C LEU A 401 -22.31 9.58 0.00
N THR A 402 -21.57 9.58 1.11
CA THR A 402 -20.14 9.88 1.09
C THR A 402 -19.40 8.69 0.47
N ARG A 403 -18.47 8.99 -0.45
CA ARG A 403 -17.63 7.98 -1.12
C ARG A 403 -16.77 7.26 -0.07
N PRO A 404 -16.76 5.91 -0.03
CA PRO A 404 -15.80 5.18 0.78
C PRO A 404 -14.41 5.23 0.13
N TYR A 405 -13.38 5.43 0.95
CA TYR A 405 -11.98 5.36 0.54
C TYR A 405 -11.27 4.09 1.02
N SER A 406 -12.00 3.21 1.72
CA SER A 406 -11.55 1.88 2.10
C SER A 406 -12.65 0.86 1.84
N LEU A 407 -12.26 -0.28 1.26
CA LEU A 407 -13.12 -1.44 1.05
C LEU A 407 -12.37 -2.71 1.43
N VAL A 408 -13.08 -3.70 1.95
CA VAL A 408 -12.55 -5.05 2.19
C VAL A 408 -12.93 -5.96 1.03
N PHE A 409 -12.07 -6.92 0.72
CA PHE A 409 -12.25 -7.93 -0.32
C PHE A 409 -11.93 -9.28 0.29
N ASP A 410 -12.96 -10.08 0.56
CA ASP A 410 -12.87 -11.32 1.33
C ASP A 410 -13.31 -12.51 0.47
N ASP A 411 -12.35 -13.34 0.10
CA ASP A 411 -12.52 -14.51 -0.77
C ASP A 411 -12.73 -15.82 0.01
N LEU A 412 -12.83 -15.77 1.35
CA LEU A 412 -13.19 -16.93 2.20
C LEU A 412 -14.58 -16.77 2.81
N GLY A 413 -14.93 -15.56 3.25
CA GLY A 413 -16.13 -15.26 3.99
C GLY A 413 -16.40 -13.76 4.03
N ILE A 414 -16.71 -13.22 5.21
CA ILE A 414 -16.73 -11.77 5.48
C ILE A 414 -16.60 -11.55 6.98
N TYR A 415 -15.85 -10.53 7.42
CA TYR A 415 -15.43 -10.35 8.82
C TYR A 415 -16.54 -10.37 9.89
N PHE A 416 -17.79 -10.02 9.53
CA PHE A 416 -18.92 -10.00 10.48
C PHE A 416 -19.75 -11.30 10.47
N ASP A 417 -19.51 -12.21 9.52
CA ASP A 417 -20.21 -13.50 9.47
C ASP A 417 -19.43 -14.55 10.26
N THR A 418 -20.00 -14.96 11.38
CA THR A 418 -19.35 -15.83 12.36
C THR A 418 -19.53 -17.32 12.07
N ARG A 419 -20.30 -17.66 11.04
CA ARG A 419 -20.59 -19.06 10.66
C ARG A 419 -19.43 -19.73 9.92
N PHE A 420 -18.62 -18.95 9.23
CA PHE A 420 -17.51 -19.43 8.40
C PHE A 420 -16.24 -18.62 8.70
N GLU A 421 -15.07 -19.18 8.39
CA GLU A 421 -13.82 -18.43 8.43
C GLU A 421 -13.87 -17.27 7.42
N SER A 422 -13.33 -16.12 7.81
CA SER A 422 -13.15 -14.96 6.93
C SER A 422 -11.68 -14.80 6.58
N ARG A 423 -11.35 -14.10 5.48
CA ARG A 423 -9.95 -13.78 5.16
C ARG A 423 -9.28 -12.99 6.29
N LEU A 424 -10.02 -12.17 7.02
CA LEU A 424 -9.49 -11.49 8.21
C LEU A 424 -9.19 -12.46 9.35
N GLU A 425 -10.12 -13.37 9.68
CA GLU A 425 -9.89 -14.42 10.69
C GLU A 425 -8.67 -15.28 10.34
N HIS A 426 -8.51 -15.61 9.05
CA HIS A 426 -7.37 -16.35 8.54
C HIS A 426 -6.04 -15.58 8.73
N ILE A 427 -6.01 -14.29 8.35
CA ILE A 427 -4.83 -13.43 8.56
C ILE A 427 -4.46 -13.40 10.05
N LEU A 428 -5.44 -13.17 10.92
CA LEU A 428 -5.22 -13.05 12.36
C LEU A 428 -4.77 -14.37 13.02
N ASN A 429 -5.26 -15.52 12.55
CA ASN A 429 -4.81 -16.82 13.05
C ASN A 429 -3.38 -17.16 12.59
N TYR A 430 -3.07 -16.97 11.31
CA TYR A 430 -1.91 -17.64 10.70
C TYR A 430 -0.77 -16.71 10.26
N HIS A 431 -1.01 -15.42 10.08
CA HIS A 431 0.05 -14.49 9.68
C HIS A 431 1.08 -14.34 10.79
N LYS A 432 2.36 -14.40 10.40
CA LYS A 432 3.49 -14.11 11.28
C LYS A 432 3.89 -12.65 11.07
N PHE A 433 3.48 -11.79 11.99
CA PHE A 433 3.77 -10.37 11.93
C PHE A 433 5.25 -10.11 12.20
N SER A 434 5.91 -9.47 11.25
CA SER A 434 7.29 -8.99 11.41
C SER A 434 7.34 -7.83 12.40
N GLN A 435 8.49 -7.63 13.04
CA GLN A 435 8.71 -6.50 13.96
C GLN A 435 8.37 -5.15 13.31
N TYR A 436 8.65 -5.01 12.03
CA TYR A 436 8.38 -3.79 11.28
C TYR A 436 6.89 -3.59 11.00
N GLU A 437 6.13 -4.65 10.69
CA GLU A 437 4.66 -4.55 10.61
C GLU A 437 4.08 -4.07 11.94
N LEU A 438 4.64 -4.53 13.07
CA LEU A 438 4.22 -4.09 14.40
C LEU A 438 4.60 -2.64 14.69
N GLU A 439 5.78 -2.18 14.27
CA GLU A 439 6.18 -0.76 14.34
C GLU A 439 5.22 0.13 13.54
N PHE A 440 4.93 -0.22 12.29
CA PHE A 440 3.98 0.51 11.46
C PHE A 440 2.54 0.46 12.02
N ALA A 441 2.13 -0.67 12.58
CA ALA A 441 0.83 -0.81 13.23
C ALA A 441 0.72 0.07 14.48
N LYS A 442 1.78 0.16 15.28
CA LYS A 442 1.86 1.07 16.42
C LYS A 442 1.77 2.54 15.98
N GLU A 443 2.51 2.94 14.95
CA GLU A 443 2.41 4.30 14.39
C GLU A 443 0.99 4.58 13.89
N LEU A 444 0.37 3.63 13.18
CA LEU A 444 -1.01 3.75 12.71
C LEU A 444 -1.99 3.86 13.88
N ARG A 445 -1.80 3.10 14.96
CA ARG A 445 -2.59 3.20 16.20
C ARG A 445 -2.57 4.63 16.74
N GLU A 446 -1.37 5.19 16.88
CA GLU A 446 -1.16 6.55 17.39
C GLU A 446 -1.83 7.59 16.49
N ILE A 447 -1.70 7.46 15.17
CA ILE A 447 -2.35 8.35 14.18
C ILE A 447 -3.88 8.24 14.28
N LEU A 448 -4.43 7.03 14.38
CA LEU A 448 -5.87 6.80 14.50
C LEU A 448 -6.44 7.47 15.76
N ILE A 449 -5.82 7.24 16.92
CA ILE A 449 -6.24 7.84 18.20
C ILE A 449 -6.14 9.36 18.13
N LYS A 450 -4.99 9.90 17.70
CA LYS A 450 -4.74 11.35 17.63
C LYS A 450 -5.66 12.06 16.63
N SER A 451 -6.00 11.42 15.52
CA SER A 451 -6.86 12.01 14.50
C SER A 451 -8.32 12.17 14.96
N LYS A 452 -8.73 11.43 15.99
CA LYS A 452 -10.13 11.29 16.42
C LYS A 452 -11.08 11.00 15.24
N ILE A 453 -10.59 10.24 14.26
CA ILE A 453 -11.40 9.75 13.15
C ILE A 453 -12.05 8.45 13.60
N SER A 454 -13.37 8.47 13.72
CA SER A 454 -14.18 7.27 13.95
C SER A 454 -14.94 6.92 12.67
N LYS A 455 -15.63 5.77 12.66
CA LYS A 455 -16.61 5.44 11.60
C LYS A 455 -17.74 6.48 11.55
N TYR A 456 -18.02 7.17 12.66
CA TYR A 456 -19.04 8.21 12.79
C TYR A 456 -18.39 9.55 13.17
N ASN A 457 -18.39 10.53 12.26
CA ASN A 457 -17.69 11.82 12.45
C ASN A 457 -18.63 13.04 12.52
N ASP A 458 -19.95 12.83 12.64
CA ASP A 458 -20.97 13.89 12.56
C ASP A 458 -21.27 14.57 13.91
N ASP A 459 -20.95 13.91 15.03
CA ASP A 459 -21.22 14.40 16.39
C ASP A 459 -20.11 15.39 16.84
N LYS A 460 -20.48 16.36 17.69
CA LYS A 460 -19.55 17.38 18.20
C LYS A 460 -18.68 16.80 19.32
N ASP A 461 -17.47 17.35 19.48
CA ASP A 461 -16.68 17.15 20.69
C ASP A 461 -17.36 17.93 21.84
N GLY A 462 -18.31 17.28 22.51
CA GLY A 462 -19.03 17.82 23.66
C GLY A 462 -18.20 17.76 24.94
N ILE A 463 -18.64 18.48 25.97
CA ILE A 463 -18.09 18.39 27.32
C ILE A 463 -19.07 17.53 28.14
N ILE A 464 -18.57 16.44 28.71
CA ILE A 464 -19.29 15.65 29.71
C ILE A 464 -18.56 15.86 31.04
N ALA A 465 -19.31 16.21 32.08
CA ALA A 465 -18.73 16.39 33.41
C ALA A 465 -18.20 15.05 33.93
N SER A 466 -16.95 15.04 34.42
CA SER A 466 -16.42 13.88 35.15
C SER A 466 -17.25 13.67 36.41
N GLN A 467 -17.77 12.46 36.60
CA GLN A 467 -18.57 12.12 37.78
C GLN A 467 -17.63 11.69 38.92
N ASN A 468 -17.61 12.47 40.00
CA ASN A 468 -16.72 12.29 41.16
C ASN A 468 -16.58 10.82 41.62
N GLY A 469 -15.45 10.20 41.29
CA GLY A 469 -14.97 8.94 41.84
C GLY A 469 -15.68 7.65 41.42
N LYS A 470 -16.72 7.70 40.58
CA LYS A 470 -17.39 6.48 40.06
C LYS A 470 -16.76 6.04 38.75
N LYS A 471 -16.52 4.73 38.62
CA LYS A 471 -16.17 4.08 37.35
C LYS A 471 -17.27 4.36 36.31
N ILE A 472 -16.90 4.79 35.11
CA ILE A 472 -17.82 5.08 34.01
C ILE A 472 -17.85 3.88 33.06
N ALA A 473 -19.05 3.33 32.84
CA ALA A 473 -19.29 2.26 31.88
C ALA A 473 -20.10 2.79 30.69
N LEU A 474 -19.59 2.64 29.48
CA LEU A 474 -20.25 3.09 28.25
C LEU A 474 -20.93 1.91 27.54
N VAL A 475 -22.23 2.03 27.29
CA VAL A 475 -23.02 1.08 26.50
C VAL A 475 -23.25 1.64 25.10
N ILE A 476 -22.76 0.91 24.10
CA ILE A 476 -22.82 1.34 22.70
C ILE A 476 -24.06 0.76 22.02
N GLY A 477 -25.04 1.63 21.73
CA GLY A 477 -26.22 1.28 20.97
C GLY A 477 -25.89 0.97 19.50
N GLN A 478 -26.60 -0.01 18.94
CA GLN A 478 -26.43 -0.47 17.57
C GLN A 478 -27.76 -0.52 16.82
N VAL A 479 -27.69 -0.65 15.50
CA VAL A 479 -28.84 -0.92 14.63
C VAL A 479 -29.19 -2.40 14.77
N GLU A 480 -30.37 -2.72 15.31
CA GLU A 480 -30.73 -4.11 15.66
C GLU A 480 -30.90 -5.02 14.44
N ASP A 481 -31.26 -4.46 13.29
CA ASP A 481 -31.43 -5.22 12.06
C ASP A 481 -30.16 -5.30 11.18
N ASP A 482 -29.03 -4.79 11.68
CA ASP A 482 -27.72 -4.90 11.03
C ASP A 482 -27.26 -6.36 10.95
N ALA A 483 -26.58 -6.73 9.86
CA ALA A 483 -26.10 -8.10 9.66
C ALA A 483 -25.13 -8.54 10.76
N SER A 484 -24.28 -7.63 11.25
CA SER A 484 -23.35 -7.88 12.35
C SER A 484 -24.07 -8.13 13.68
N VAL A 485 -25.27 -7.60 13.90
CA VAL A 485 -26.07 -7.88 15.11
C VAL A 485 -26.87 -9.17 14.93
N LYS A 486 -27.56 -9.34 13.80
CA LYS A 486 -28.34 -10.55 13.51
C LYS A 486 -27.49 -11.82 13.55
N ILE A 487 -26.29 -11.78 12.97
CA ILE A 487 -25.39 -12.94 12.87
C ILE A 487 -24.38 -12.93 14.02
N GLY A 488 -23.71 -11.81 14.25
CA GLY A 488 -22.63 -11.72 15.22
C GLY A 488 -23.10 -11.61 16.67
N ALA A 489 -24.33 -11.12 16.92
CA ALA A 489 -24.89 -10.99 18.27
C ALA A 489 -26.14 -11.86 18.50
N ASP A 490 -26.47 -12.78 17.59
CA ASP A 490 -27.68 -13.61 17.64
C ASP A 490 -28.98 -12.78 17.75
N GLY A 491 -28.99 -11.57 17.19
CA GLY A 491 -30.16 -10.67 17.21
C GLY A 491 -30.45 -9.99 18.55
N MET A 492 -29.46 -9.96 19.47
CA MET A 492 -29.57 -9.27 20.76
C MET A 492 -30.03 -7.81 20.60
N LYS A 493 -30.97 -7.39 21.45
CA LYS A 493 -31.54 -6.04 21.42
C LYS A 493 -30.72 -5.05 22.26
N ASN A 494 -30.82 -3.76 21.96
CA ASN A 494 -30.09 -2.74 22.72
C ASN A 494 -30.51 -2.72 24.20
N ILE A 495 -31.79 -2.93 24.51
CA ILE A 495 -32.25 -2.97 25.90
C ILE A 495 -31.65 -4.15 26.69
N GLU A 496 -31.45 -5.30 26.03
CA GLU A 496 -30.79 -6.46 26.64
C GLU A 496 -29.32 -6.14 26.94
N LEU A 497 -28.65 -5.40 26.05
CA LEU A 497 -27.28 -4.96 26.25
C LEU A 497 -27.17 -4.02 27.46
N ILE A 498 -28.07 -3.05 27.61
CA ILE A 498 -28.08 -2.13 28.75
C ILE A 498 -28.29 -2.92 30.06
N LYS A 499 -29.24 -3.87 30.07
CA LYS A 499 -29.49 -4.75 31.23
C LYS A 499 -28.24 -5.57 31.59
N GLN A 500 -27.57 -6.17 30.60
CA GLN A 500 -26.34 -6.93 30.81
C GLN A 500 -25.17 -6.06 31.30
N ALA A 501 -25.06 -4.83 30.82
CA ALA A 501 -24.06 -3.88 31.31
C ALA A 501 -24.27 -3.55 32.80
N ARG A 502 -25.52 -3.31 33.22
CA ARG A 502 -25.85 -3.10 34.63
C ARG A 502 -25.53 -4.32 35.49
N LEU A 503 -25.82 -5.53 35.02
CA LEU A 503 -25.49 -6.76 35.74
C LEU A 503 -23.98 -6.95 35.89
N ASN A 504 -23.20 -6.65 34.84
CA ASN A 504 -21.76 -6.82 34.86
C ASN A 504 -21.02 -5.69 35.61
N SER A 505 -21.59 -4.49 35.63
CA SER A 505 -21.04 -3.29 36.29
C SER A 505 -22.08 -2.62 37.23
N PRO A 506 -22.45 -3.26 38.36
CA PRO A 506 -23.57 -2.80 39.20
C PRO A 506 -23.37 -1.40 39.80
N LYS A 507 -22.14 -1.07 40.18
CA LYS A 507 -21.77 0.19 40.87
C LYS A 507 -21.29 1.29 39.92
N ALA A 508 -21.12 0.98 38.63
CA ALA A 508 -20.64 1.95 37.66
C ALA A 508 -21.73 2.99 37.35
N HIS A 509 -21.29 4.18 36.94
CA HIS A 509 -22.16 5.13 36.26
C HIS A 509 -22.26 4.72 34.79
N ILE A 510 -23.44 4.28 34.37
CA ILE A 510 -23.68 3.70 33.04
C ILE A 510 -24.23 4.75 32.10
N ILE A 511 -23.47 5.07 31.07
CA ILE A 511 -23.86 5.95 29.98
C ILE A 511 -24.30 5.10 28.79
N TYR A 512 -25.52 5.27 28.30
CA TYR A 512 -25.99 4.68 27.05
C TYR A 512 -25.88 5.68 25.91
N LYS A 513 -25.15 5.32 24.84
CA LYS A 513 -25.06 6.10 23.60
C LYS A 513 -25.89 5.42 22.50
N PRO A 514 -27.09 5.94 22.15
CA PRO A 514 -27.85 5.41 21.03
C PRO A 514 -27.13 5.58 19.69
N HIS A 515 -27.39 4.69 18.74
CA HIS A 515 -26.84 4.77 17.40
C HIS A 515 -27.44 5.96 16.62
N PRO A 516 -26.63 6.77 15.89
CA PRO A 516 -27.13 7.94 15.17
C PRO A 516 -28.23 7.63 14.15
N ASP A 517 -28.09 6.56 13.36
CA ASP A 517 -29.13 6.17 12.38
C ASP A 517 -30.46 5.71 13.01
N VAL A 518 -30.43 5.29 14.28
CA VAL A 518 -31.65 4.97 15.06
C VAL A 518 -32.31 6.26 15.54
N LEU A 519 -31.51 7.22 16.03
CA LEU A 519 -32.00 8.55 16.44
C LEU A 519 -32.65 9.31 15.28
N SER A 520 -32.10 9.18 14.06
CA SER A 520 -32.67 9.81 12.86
C SER A 520 -33.94 9.13 12.33
N GLY A 521 -34.40 8.05 12.97
CA GLY A 521 -35.59 7.28 12.58
C GLY A 521 -35.44 6.43 11.32
N ASN A 522 -34.22 6.25 10.81
CA ASN A 522 -33.97 5.52 9.56
C ASN A 522 -33.83 4.01 9.77
N ARG A 523 -33.61 3.55 11.01
CA ARG A 523 -33.27 2.17 11.34
C ARG A 523 -33.91 1.70 12.65
N ILE A 524 -34.03 0.38 12.78
CA ILE A 524 -34.58 -0.30 13.97
C ILE A 524 -33.54 -0.31 15.09
N GLY A 525 -34.00 -0.18 16.34
CA GLY A 525 -33.16 -0.23 17.54
C GLY A 525 -33.47 0.85 18.57
N LYS A 526 -34.56 1.60 18.39
CA LYS A 526 -35.00 2.61 19.36
C LYS A 526 -35.41 1.91 20.65
N VAL A 527 -34.76 2.29 21.74
CA VAL A 527 -35.12 1.86 23.09
C VAL A 527 -35.99 2.94 23.70
N ASP A 528 -37.05 2.54 24.43
CA ASP A 528 -37.82 3.48 25.23
C ASP A 528 -36.93 4.10 26.32
N GLU A 529 -36.91 5.43 26.40
CA GLU A 529 -36.01 6.14 27.31
C GLU A 529 -36.31 5.81 28.78
N LYS A 530 -37.59 5.68 29.15
CA LYS A 530 -37.98 5.33 30.52
C LYS A 530 -37.56 3.91 30.87
N GLU A 531 -37.59 2.99 29.90
CA GLU A 531 -37.08 1.64 30.11
C GLU A 531 -35.55 1.62 30.25
N ALA A 532 -34.83 2.32 29.37
CA ALA A 532 -33.37 2.40 29.42
C ALA A 532 -32.87 2.97 30.75
N LEU A 533 -33.45 4.08 31.22
CA LEU A 533 -33.07 4.76 32.48
C LEU A 533 -33.32 3.93 33.74
N LYS A 534 -34.01 2.78 33.67
CA LYS A 534 -34.06 1.81 34.78
C LYS A 534 -32.74 1.08 34.98
N TYR A 535 -31.89 1.04 33.95
CA TYR A 535 -30.68 0.24 33.91
C TYR A 535 -29.42 1.07 33.60
N CYS A 536 -29.54 2.19 32.89
CA CYS A 536 -28.48 3.19 32.72
C CYS A 536 -28.75 4.45 33.55
N ASP A 537 -27.70 5.19 33.90
CA ASP A 537 -27.80 6.45 34.64
C ASP A 537 -28.00 7.65 33.72
N GLU A 538 -27.45 7.59 32.50
CA GLU A 538 -27.52 8.68 31.53
C GLU A 538 -27.68 8.15 30.10
N ILE A 539 -28.47 8.86 29.28
CA ILE A 539 -28.55 8.63 27.83
C ILE A 539 -27.95 9.85 27.13
N VAL A 540 -26.84 9.66 26.42
CA VAL A 540 -26.13 10.76 25.76
C VAL A 540 -26.35 10.70 24.26
N ALA A 541 -26.88 11.77 23.69
CA ALA A 541 -26.99 11.98 22.24
C ALA A 541 -26.12 13.17 21.80
N GLY A 542 -25.56 13.11 20.59
CA GLY A 542 -24.84 14.24 19.97
C GLY A 542 -23.39 14.48 20.44
N VAL A 543 -22.85 13.65 21.34
CA VAL A 543 -21.42 13.64 21.72
C VAL A 543 -20.65 12.63 20.88
N SER A 544 -19.48 13.04 20.39
CA SER A 544 -18.64 12.20 19.55
C SER A 544 -18.17 10.93 20.28
N MET A 545 -18.17 9.80 19.56
CA MET A 545 -17.73 8.52 20.11
C MET A 545 -16.30 8.57 20.67
N PRO A 546 -15.32 9.24 20.01
CA PRO A 546 -13.97 9.39 20.59
C PRO A 546 -13.97 10.01 21.99
N VAL A 547 -14.78 11.05 22.25
CA VAL A 547 -14.86 11.70 23.56
C VAL A 547 -15.42 10.74 24.61
N LEU A 548 -16.49 10.02 24.27
CA LEU A 548 -17.09 9.02 25.17
C LEU A 548 -16.13 7.87 25.48
N LEU A 549 -15.38 7.40 24.48
CA LEU A 549 -14.37 6.36 24.66
C LEU A 549 -13.20 6.83 25.53
N ASP A 550 -12.74 8.07 25.36
CA ASP A 550 -11.66 8.64 26.17
C ASP A 550 -12.09 8.76 27.65
N LEU A 551 -13.36 9.13 27.90
CA LEU A 551 -13.96 9.26 29.22
C LEU A 551 -14.21 7.92 29.94
N ALA A 552 -14.69 6.91 29.22
CA ALA A 552 -15.16 5.66 29.85
C ALA A 552 -14.00 4.79 30.35
N ASP A 553 -14.21 4.08 31.46
CA ASP A 553 -13.26 3.10 32.02
C ASP A 553 -13.51 1.69 31.46
N GLU A 554 -14.77 1.38 31.16
CA GLU A 554 -15.21 0.09 30.63
C GLU A 554 -16.28 0.27 29.55
N ILE A 555 -16.18 -0.52 28.49
CA ILE A 555 -17.06 -0.44 27.33
C ILE A 555 -17.86 -1.74 27.22
N HIS A 556 -19.18 -1.63 27.07
CA HIS A 556 -20.07 -2.75 26.79
C HIS A 556 -20.62 -2.63 25.38
N THR A 557 -20.41 -3.66 24.57
CA THR A 557 -20.89 -3.68 23.18
C THR A 557 -21.24 -5.09 22.71
N MET A 558 -22.04 -5.19 21.64
CA MET A 558 -22.30 -6.48 21.00
C MET A 558 -21.26 -6.70 19.90
N THR A 559 -21.37 -5.98 18.79
CA THR A 559 -20.55 -6.18 17.58
C THR A 559 -20.04 -4.88 16.96
N SER A 560 -20.21 -3.76 17.65
CA SER A 560 -19.84 -2.45 17.13
C SER A 560 -18.34 -2.36 16.83
N THR A 561 -17.98 -1.70 15.74
CA THR A 561 -16.59 -1.32 15.47
C THR A 561 -16.02 -0.37 16.52
N SER A 562 -16.87 0.33 17.29
CA SER A 562 -16.41 1.18 18.39
C SER A 562 -15.83 0.38 19.57
N GLY A 563 -16.14 -0.93 19.67
CA GLY A 563 -15.42 -1.84 20.59
C GLY A 563 -13.95 -2.00 20.20
N LEU A 564 -13.64 -2.10 18.90
CA LEU A 564 -12.26 -2.06 18.42
C LEU A 564 -11.61 -0.72 18.77
N GLU A 565 -12.27 0.42 18.51
CA GLU A 565 -11.74 1.74 18.84
C GLU A 565 -11.40 1.91 20.33
N ALA A 566 -12.14 1.22 21.21
CA ALA A 566 -11.86 1.16 22.64
C ALA A 566 -10.62 0.30 22.95
N ILE A 567 -10.48 -0.87 22.33
CA ILE A 567 -9.28 -1.73 22.43
C ILE A 567 -8.04 -0.95 21.99
N LEU A 568 -8.12 -0.19 20.89
CA LEU A 568 -7.00 0.63 20.40
C LEU A 568 -6.53 1.66 21.45
N ARG A 569 -7.44 2.15 22.30
CA ARG A 569 -7.18 3.09 23.40
C ARG A 569 -6.77 2.41 24.71
N GLY A 570 -6.63 1.08 24.72
CA GLY A 570 -6.33 0.31 25.93
C GLY A 570 -7.48 0.28 26.95
N LYS A 571 -8.73 0.54 26.53
CA LYS A 571 -9.90 0.47 27.42
C LYS A 571 -10.34 -0.97 27.64
N LYS A 572 -10.90 -1.27 28.82
CA LYS A 572 -11.51 -2.58 29.07
C LYS A 572 -12.79 -2.71 28.24
N VAL A 573 -12.89 -3.77 27.44
CA VAL A 573 -14.07 -4.04 26.59
C VAL A 573 -14.72 -5.35 27.00
N VAL A 574 -16.02 -5.31 27.27
CA VAL A 574 -16.88 -6.46 27.53
C VAL A 574 -17.76 -6.68 26.30
N CYS A 575 -17.59 -7.82 25.64
CA CYS A 575 -18.24 -8.13 24.37
C CYS A 575 -19.33 -9.19 24.53
N TYR A 576 -20.57 -8.84 24.16
CA TYR A 576 -21.72 -9.75 24.20
C TYR A 576 -22.05 -10.36 22.84
N GLY A 577 -21.27 -10.04 21.81
CA GLY A 577 -21.36 -10.61 20.47
C GLY A 577 -20.13 -11.43 20.10
N ARG A 578 -19.94 -11.61 18.79
CA ARG A 578 -18.80 -12.30 18.17
C ARG A 578 -18.17 -11.45 17.05
N PRO A 579 -17.87 -10.15 17.26
CA PRO A 579 -17.25 -9.31 16.23
C PRO A 579 -15.85 -9.81 15.88
N PHE A 580 -15.32 -9.38 14.74
CA PHE A 580 -14.01 -9.84 14.24
C PHE A 580 -12.84 -9.60 15.20
N TRP A 581 -12.93 -8.59 16.05
CA TRP A 581 -11.90 -8.19 17.01
C TRP A 581 -11.98 -8.89 18.38
N ALA A 582 -13.05 -9.64 18.65
CA ALA A 582 -13.19 -10.43 19.88
C ALA A 582 -12.39 -11.76 19.81
N GLY A 583 -12.23 -12.49 20.90
CA GLY A 583 -11.70 -13.85 20.93
C GLY A 583 -10.19 -13.96 20.74
N TRP A 584 -9.47 -12.84 20.81
CA TRP A 584 -8.01 -12.77 20.66
C TRP A 584 -7.30 -12.41 21.97
N GLY A 585 -8.00 -12.50 23.12
CA GLY A 585 -7.47 -12.12 24.43
C GLY A 585 -7.45 -10.62 24.72
N LEU A 586 -8.04 -9.79 23.85
CA LEU A 586 -8.09 -8.32 23.97
C LEU A 586 -9.41 -7.77 24.55
N SER A 587 -10.39 -8.64 24.79
CA SER A 587 -11.70 -8.31 25.36
C SER A 587 -12.21 -9.40 26.30
N ASP A 588 -13.13 -9.05 27.19
CA ASP A 588 -13.91 -9.99 28.01
C ASP A 588 -15.12 -10.46 27.20
N ASP A 589 -14.96 -11.61 26.52
CA ASP A 589 -15.94 -12.14 25.58
C ASP A 589 -16.94 -13.07 26.27
N LYS A 590 -18.24 -12.73 26.16
CA LYS A 590 -19.34 -13.52 26.77
C LYS A 590 -19.84 -14.65 25.88
N LYS A 591 -19.41 -14.70 24.62
CA LYS A 591 -19.77 -15.74 23.66
C LYS A 591 -18.54 -16.52 23.25
N SER A 592 -18.69 -17.84 23.14
CA SER A 592 -17.61 -18.73 22.68
C SER A 592 -17.24 -18.45 21.21
N LEU A 593 -15.93 -18.49 20.94
CA LEU A 593 -15.29 -18.17 19.67
C LEU A 593 -14.25 -19.26 19.31
N PRO A 594 -14.69 -20.50 19.04
CA PRO A 594 -13.80 -21.66 19.01
C PRO A 594 -12.81 -21.67 17.85
N ARG A 595 -12.99 -20.83 16.82
CA ARG A 595 -12.10 -20.76 15.64
C ARG A 595 -10.96 -19.75 15.75
N ARG A 596 -10.83 -19.09 16.90
CA ARG A 596 -9.79 -18.10 17.18
C ARG A 596 -8.82 -18.72 18.16
N TYR A 597 -7.68 -19.16 17.64
CA TYR A 597 -6.83 -20.15 18.31
C TYR A 597 -5.60 -19.55 19.00
N ARG A 598 -5.43 -18.23 18.98
CA ARG A 598 -4.30 -17.54 19.62
C ARG A 598 -4.70 -16.23 20.25
N ASN A 599 -3.87 -15.75 21.17
CA ASN A 599 -3.92 -14.39 21.64
C ASN A 599 -3.16 -13.47 20.67
N LEU A 600 -3.62 -12.23 20.55
CA LEU A 600 -2.96 -11.18 19.78
C LEU A 600 -2.64 -10.00 20.68
N SER A 601 -1.53 -9.34 20.39
CA SER A 601 -1.30 -7.96 20.80
C SER A 601 -2.23 -7.01 20.02
N ILE A 602 -2.41 -5.80 20.55
CA ILE A 602 -3.19 -4.74 19.87
C ILE A 602 -2.57 -4.44 18.49
N ASP A 603 -1.24 -4.44 18.39
CA ASP A 603 -0.54 -4.07 17.16
C ASP A 603 -0.64 -5.17 16.09
N GLU A 604 -0.67 -6.46 16.47
CA GLU A 604 -1.00 -7.55 15.54
C GLU A 604 -2.43 -7.44 15.01
N LEU A 605 -3.40 -7.13 15.89
CA LEU A 605 -4.78 -6.93 15.47
C LEU A 605 -4.89 -5.75 14.48
N ILE A 606 -4.16 -4.66 14.71
CA ILE A 606 -4.13 -3.51 13.80
C ILE A 606 -3.49 -3.87 12.46
N ALA A 607 -2.34 -4.55 12.47
CA ALA A 607 -1.68 -4.97 11.26
C ALA A 607 -2.61 -5.84 10.40
N GLY A 608 -3.27 -6.83 11.00
CA GLY A 608 -4.24 -7.66 10.28
C GLY A 608 -5.46 -6.87 9.79
N ALA A 609 -6.11 -6.13 10.68
CA ALA A 609 -7.40 -5.49 10.39
C ALA A 609 -7.30 -4.22 9.53
N TYR A 610 -6.23 -3.44 9.66
CA TYR A 610 -6.09 -2.15 8.96
C TYR A 610 -4.97 -2.14 7.92
N MET A 611 -3.95 -3.00 7.96
CA MET A 611 -2.87 -2.95 6.97
C MET A 611 -3.03 -4.03 5.89
N LEU A 612 -3.39 -5.25 6.29
CA LEU A 612 -3.39 -6.40 5.39
C LEU A 612 -4.77 -6.71 4.77
N TYR A 613 -5.85 -6.53 5.53
CA TYR A 613 -7.19 -6.94 5.09
C TYR A 613 -7.88 -5.94 4.15
N PRO A 614 -7.94 -4.62 4.43
CA PRO A 614 -8.65 -3.67 3.57
C PRO A 614 -7.74 -3.11 2.48
N ARG A 615 -8.35 -2.65 1.39
CA ARG A 615 -7.69 -1.85 0.35
C ARG A 615 -8.09 -0.39 0.53
N TYR A 616 -7.15 0.52 0.28
CA TYR A 616 -7.35 1.96 0.43
C TYR A 616 -7.05 2.70 -0.86
N ILE A 617 -7.76 3.80 -1.08
CA ILE A 617 -7.47 4.79 -2.13
C ILE A 617 -7.35 6.18 -1.52
N HIS A 618 -6.42 6.98 -2.04
CA HIS A 618 -6.16 8.30 -1.51
C HIS A 618 -7.25 9.29 -1.98
N PRO A 619 -7.84 10.11 -1.09
CA PRO A 619 -8.99 10.94 -1.43
C PRO A 619 -8.78 12.00 -2.53
N SER A 620 -7.54 12.47 -2.73
CA SER A 620 -7.26 13.55 -3.69
C SER A 620 -7.14 13.10 -5.15
N ASN A 621 -6.66 11.88 -5.38
CA ASN A 621 -6.32 11.38 -6.72
C ASN A 621 -6.91 9.99 -7.01
N LEU A 622 -7.54 9.36 -6.02
CA LEU A 622 -8.13 8.01 -6.09
C LEU A 622 -7.11 6.91 -6.44
N GLU A 623 -5.81 7.18 -6.29
CA GLU A 623 -4.78 6.16 -6.44
C GLU A 623 -4.74 5.28 -5.18
N PRO A 624 -4.39 3.99 -5.30
CA PRO A 624 -4.18 3.10 -4.16
C PRO A 624 -3.21 3.70 -3.14
N CYS A 625 -3.47 3.52 -1.84
CA CYS A 625 -2.60 3.97 -0.75
C CYS A 625 -2.62 3.02 0.45
N GLY A 626 -1.84 3.31 1.49
CA GLY A 626 -1.92 2.61 2.77
C GLY A 626 -2.95 3.23 3.72
N ALA A 627 -3.23 2.53 4.83
CA ALA A 627 -4.12 3.02 5.88
C ALA A 627 -3.65 4.35 6.47
N SER A 628 -2.37 4.47 6.82
CA SER A 628 -1.80 5.70 7.38
C SER A 628 -1.96 6.90 6.44
N ASP A 629 -1.75 6.69 5.14
CA ASP A 629 -1.94 7.73 4.13
C ASP A 629 -3.40 8.20 4.08
N LEU A 630 -4.35 7.26 4.13
CA LEU A 630 -5.76 7.60 4.16
C LEU A 630 -6.14 8.37 5.43
N VAL A 631 -5.70 7.93 6.61
CA VAL A 631 -6.04 8.59 7.88
C VAL A 631 -5.53 10.03 7.88
N LEU A 632 -4.29 10.27 7.43
CA LEU A 632 -3.72 11.61 7.32
C LEU A 632 -4.47 12.48 6.31
N ALA A 633 -4.88 11.91 5.18
CA ALA A 633 -5.67 12.61 4.18
C ALA A 633 -7.06 13.00 4.70
N LEU A 634 -7.75 12.08 5.39
CA LEU A 634 -9.04 12.32 6.02
C LEU A 634 -8.93 13.34 7.16
N GLN A 635 -7.82 13.33 7.92
CA GLN A 635 -7.58 14.33 8.96
C GLN A 635 -7.48 15.73 8.36
N LYS A 636 -6.73 15.88 7.26
CA LYS A 636 -6.66 17.15 6.52
C LYS A 636 -8.03 17.56 5.98
N GLN A 637 -8.81 16.63 5.41
CA GLN A 637 -10.17 16.92 4.96
C GLN A 637 -11.09 17.36 6.10
N LYS A 638 -11.02 16.72 7.28
CA LYS A 638 -11.79 17.09 8.47
C LYS A 638 -11.48 18.52 8.91
N GLN A 639 -10.20 18.90 8.93
CA GLN A 639 -9.77 20.27 9.23
C GLN A 639 -10.28 21.29 8.19
N GLU A 640 -10.22 20.95 6.90
CA GLU A 640 -10.76 21.80 5.83
C GLU A 640 -12.28 21.96 5.92
N LEU A 641 -13.01 20.90 6.30
CA LEU A 641 -14.46 20.92 6.48
C LEU A 641 -14.92 21.70 7.71
N GLN A 642 -14.06 21.87 8.71
CA GLN A 642 -14.33 22.74 9.87
C GLN A 642 -14.29 24.23 9.50
N LYS A 643 -13.76 24.61 8.33
CA LYS A 643 -13.80 26.00 7.86
C LYS A 643 -15.26 26.40 7.55
N PRO A 644 -15.71 27.61 7.95
CA PRO A 644 -17.14 27.97 7.95
C PRO A 644 -17.86 27.77 6.61
N ILE A 645 -17.22 28.19 5.51
CA ILE A 645 -17.78 28.10 4.15
C ILE A 645 -17.95 26.64 3.73
N ASN A 646 -16.93 25.81 3.96
CA ASN A 646 -16.95 24.39 3.59
C ASN A 646 -17.96 23.61 4.43
N ALA A 647 -18.08 23.91 5.73
CA ALA A 647 -19.07 23.32 6.62
C ALA A 647 -20.50 23.58 6.14
N PHE A 648 -20.78 24.79 5.64
CA PHE A 648 -22.08 25.18 5.11
C PHE A 648 -22.44 24.38 3.84
N PHE A 649 -21.56 24.35 2.84
CA PHE A 649 -21.79 23.56 1.62
C PHE A 649 -21.90 22.06 1.90
N HIS A 650 -21.11 21.53 2.82
CA HIS A 650 -21.19 20.12 3.21
C HIS A 650 -22.56 19.77 3.82
N LYS A 651 -23.10 20.61 4.71
CA LYS A 651 -24.44 20.40 5.29
C LYS A 651 -25.53 20.41 4.23
N ILE A 652 -25.46 21.32 3.26
CA ILE A 652 -26.41 21.38 2.15
C ILE A 652 -26.34 20.08 1.32
N ASN A 653 -25.15 19.65 0.94
CA ASN A 653 -24.96 18.43 0.16
C ASN A 653 -25.42 17.17 0.90
N SER A 654 -25.12 17.04 2.20
CA SER A 654 -25.60 15.94 3.04
C SER A 654 -27.13 15.93 3.12
N LEU A 655 -27.77 17.09 3.28
CA LEU A 655 -29.23 17.20 3.30
C LEU A 655 -29.85 16.75 1.97
N TYR A 656 -29.32 17.21 0.82
CA TYR A 656 -29.77 16.77 -0.49
C TYR A 656 -29.60 15.27 -0.70
N ALA A 657 -28.49 14.69 -0.26
CA ALA A 657 -28.25 13.25 -0.35
C ALA A 657 -29.26 12.44 0.48
N ARG A 658 -29.56 12.88 1.71
CA ARG A 658 -30.57 12.25 2.59
C ARG A 658 -31.97 12.32 1.98
N ILE A 659 -32.35 13.47 1.43
CA ILE A 659 -33.64 13.65 0.74
C ILE A 659 -33.71 12.73 -0.49
N GLY A 660 -32.64 12.71 -1.30
CA GLY A 660 -32.54 11.85 -2.47
C GLY A 660 -32.67 10.35 -2.14
N GLN A 661 -32.06 9.89 -1.03
CA GLN A 661 -32.24 8.51 -0.57
C GLN A 661 -33.68 8.22 -0.15
N LYS A 662 -34.34 9.12 0.60
CA LYS A 662 -35.75 8.94 0.98
C LYS A 662 -36.65 8.87 -0.24
N ILE A 663 -36.45 9.73 -1.23
CA ILE A 663 -37.21 9.70 -2.49
C ILE A 663 -36.95 8.39 -3.23
N LEU A 664 -35.68 7.98 -3.39
CA LEU A 664 -35.34 6.74 -4.07
C LEU A 664 -35.93 5.50 -3.36
N TYR A 665 -35.92 5.50 -2.02
CA TYR A 665 -36.53 4.45 -1.21
C TYR A 665 -38.05 4.40 -1.41
N VAL A 666 -38.73 5.55 -1.35
CA VAL A 666 -40.18 5.64 -1.60
C VAL A 666 -40.53 5.20 -3.02
N VAL A 667 -39.81 5.69 -4.04
CA VAL A 667 -40.05 5.33 -5.44
C VAL A 667 -39.79 3.84 -5.71
N LEU A 668 -38.75 3.25 -5.12
CA LEU A 668 -38.41 1.85 -5.37
C LEU A 668 -39.21 0.84 -4.53
N PHE A 669 -39.69 1.23 -3.34
CA PHE A 669 -40.33 0.30 -2.39
C PHE A 669 -41.81 0.59 -2.10
N VAL A 670 -42.28 1.83 -2.23
CA VAL A 670 -43.71 2.17 -2.00
C VAL A 670 -44.53 2.00 -3.28
N VAL A 671 -43.96 2.30 -4.46
CA VAL A 671 -44.64 2.11 -5.77
C VAL A 671 -44.68 0.62 -6.18
N LYS A 672 -44.10 -0.28 -5.38
CA LYS A 672 -44.04 -1.73 -5.64
C LYS A 672 -44.79 -2.58 -4.60
N ARG A 673 -45.64 -1.97 -3.77
CA ARG A 673 -46.67 -2.70 -3.02
C ARG A 673 -47.98 -2.68 -3.78
#